data_AF-A0A7G6SAV4-F1
#
_entry.id   AF-A0A7G6SAV4-F1
#
_cell.length_a   1.000
_cell.length_b   1.000
_cell.length_c   1.000
_cell.angle_alpha   90.00
_cell.angle_beta   90.00
_cell.angle_gamma   90.00
#
_symmetry.space_group_name_H-M   'P 1'
#
loop_
_entity.id
_entity.type
_entity.pdbx_description
1 polymer ?
#
loop_
_entity_poly.entity_id
_entity_poly.type
_entity_poly.pdbx_seq_one_letter_code
_entity_poly.pdbx_strand_id
1 'polypeptide(L)'
;MDRRAFLACATVVPYVFTHFSEQSAVAQSVTLPGAAPAGGTLQNPVFTKGMKRVLSWDTAGNWQMDNTEFQFFGGEIHPSRIPEQYWEHRIQMVKALGCNTISLYIMWNFHERPDGSFDFCSRGKDIGKFIDLCARNGMWVLMRPGPYICGEWDFGGLPPRMLADPLFRDAFGNLQIRQNAPSYMAAAEMFNRALYENVVKGRTLSAGGPIMLVGLENEYTNWPGYKDPAHIFELAKQWIKLGYSEKFCICDGSANGFNSNHLTLPPNTAYGMTADGNNPANYDSAIQINKTATFGAECYPGWINHWGDQHQTIKIDSLAGTVAALAKAKRSFVFYVAHGGTNFGFTAGSNGYLADTQPDVTSYDYGAPISEAGTENDNFYLVQAAYVSNASYQVPFAGKPSLQPAIADNEVAAISKGKFSFRNFLKHADLPIKMDMPQTVETLALHMNANKFTTYGIYPSGIAIYQVLLPAAGGDLTITFERSPDYAIAYVNDVLVAGGPLTTVAGLPKKTTLTITGAPANSILKIVSMPFGRTNSDAGMLTDGRGLSGEVFANGVVLSGWSMSLSPMTAKDITNLSFDSAEAVAGSPFHAKATFNIDAPKDMYIDMTDWETGYVFVNGHNLGRYWTAAGPQKRLYCPGVWLVKGQNDVVIFEFTKGSAGDLSFYGKSGMKYSDKAPASGPAVFACPDGYHIQNVRSNLLLQSNNGTPVLAAADAAAQTQTWNIIVDAGNVKIINRADQSILALDGSAAKKWQATWLMSNCYTLTSIPENLLLEAAPAAPAGAGGFVLALKPKVNAEAQWPFGQYWRFLPAIGGTYYIVSKATGQRLAASDSNIVQLAAADVDAQKWQVSVNESNGSCSIVSINTQKSLDVIHRGMVDDSPVVLWEVTGGSNQQFNFILRPDGKSYAIIGVESGLALTMKNGAAHPTIWKDAATDDQSWILKKV
;
A
#
# COMPACT_ATOMS: atom_id res chain seq x y z
N MET A 1 -2.86 -47.40 -19.26
CA MET A 1 -3.24 -48.03 -17.97
C MET A 1 -4.62 -48.64 -18.11
N ASP A 2 -4.74 -49.94 -17.81
CA ASP A 2 -5.94 -50.75 -18.06
C ASP A 2 -7.03 -50.49 -16.99
N ARG A 3 -8.27 -50.41 -17.46
CA ARG A 3 -9.48 -49.89 -16.81
C ARG A 3 -10.06 -50.84 -15.74
N ARG A 4 -9.33 -51.89 -15.37
CA ARG A 4 -9.80 -52.97 -14.47
C ARG A 4 -9.12 -53.02 -13.09
N ALA A 5 -8.12 -52.18 -12.83
CA ALA A 5 -7.48 -52.12 -11.50
C ALA A 5 -8.15 -51.14 -10.51
N PHE A 6 -9.13 -50.32 -10.95
CA PHE A 6 -9.68 -49.23 -10.14
C PHE A 6 -10.91 -49.61 -9.28
N LEU A 7 -11.42 -50.85 -9.37
CA LEU A 7 -12.67 -51.25 -8.70
C LEU A 7 -12.51 -52.17 -7.47
N ALA A 8 -11.29 -52.43 -7.00
CA ALA A 8 -11.06 -53.39 -5.90
C ALA A 8 -10.70 -52.78 -4.53
N CYS A 9 -10.58 -51.46 -4.38
CA CYS A 9 -10.22 -50.84 -3.09
C CYS A 9 -11.30 -49.91 -2.51
N ALA A 10 -12.55 -50.04 -2.98
CA ALA A 10 -13.71 -49.37 -2.41
C ALA A 10 -14.63 -50.39 -1.74
N THR A 11 -14.20 -50.95 -0.61
CA THR A 11 -15.08 -51.51 0.44
C THR A 11 -14.21 -51.96 1.62
N VAL A 12 -14.73 -51.73 2.84
CA VAL A 12 -14.19 -52.09 4.15
C VAL A 12 -13.25 -51.07 4.83
N VAL A 13 -13.85 -50.05 5.47
CA VAL A 13 -13.50 -49.63 6.84
C VAL A 13 -14.78 -49.15 7.52
N PRO A 14 -15.17 -49.74 8.67
CA PRO A 14 -15.21 -48.92 9.88
C PRO A 14 -14.60 -49.61 11.11
N TYR A 15 -14.08 -48.77 12.03
CA TYR A 15 -13.64 -49.06 13.41
C TYR A 15 -12.39 -49.93 13.60
N VAL A 16 -11.31 -49.35 14.17
CA VAL A 16 -10.90 -49.50 15.58
C VAL A 16 -9.79 -48.48 15.88
N PHE A 17 -10.06 -47.56 16.81
CA PHE A 17 -9.06 -46.84 17.60
C PHE A 17 -8.47 -47.83 18.63
N THR A 18 -7.15 -47.92 18.76
CA THR A 18 -6.38 -47.70 20.01
C THR A 18 -4.93 -48.21 19.92
N HIS A 19 -4.00 -47.30 20.26
CA HIS A 19 -2.74 -47.47 21.03
C HIS A 19 -1.53 -48.23 20.46
N PHE A 20 -0.40 -47.51 20.33
CA PHE A 20 0.93 -47.68 20.98
C PHE A 20 1.89 -46.60 20.39
N SER A 21 2.12 -45.43 21.04
CA SER A 21 3.24 -45.04 21.96
C SER A 21 4.63 -45.56 21.54
N GLU A 22 5.66 -44.73 21.30
CA GLU A 22 6.58 -44.05 22.24
C GLU A 22 7.50 -43.09 21.41
N GLN A 23 8.18 -42.04 21.89
CA GLN A 23 8.50 -41.52 23.22
C GLN A 23 8.88 -40.02 23.09
N SER A 24 8.53 -39.24 24.11
CA SER A 24 8.58 -37.78 24.16
C SER A 24 9.79 -37.28 24.94
N ALA A 25 10.48 -36.27 24.42
CA ALA A 25 11.35 -35.40 25.22
C ALA A 25 10.50 -34.27 25.83
N VAL A 26 10.74 -34.03 27.10
CA VAL A 26 9.93 -33.26 28.06
C VAL A 26 9.85 -31.77 27.67
N ALA A 27 8.65 -31.32 27.29
CA ALA A 27 8.29 -29.89 27.28
C ALA A 27 7.51 -29.59 28.57
N GLN A 28 8.13 -28.84 29.48
CA GLN A 28 7.43 -28.30 30.66
C GLN A 28 6.38 -27.29 30.20
N SER A 29 5.12 -27.60 30.48
CA SER A 29 3.98 -26.72 30.29
C SER A 29 4.08 -25.51 31.24
N VAL A 30 4.33 -24.33 30.69
CA VAL A 30 4.09 -23.06 31.39
C VAL A 30 2.62 -22.70 31.19
N THR A 31 1.81 -22.92 32.21
CA THR A 31 0.44 -22.40 32.31
C THR A 31 0.47 -20.88 32.37
N LEU A 32 -0.04 -20.23 31.32
CA LEU A 32 -0.38 -18.80 31.34
C LEU A 32 -1.65 -18.59 32.19
N PRO A 33 -1.77 -17.50 32.99
CA PRO A 33 -2.99 -17.20 33.72
C PRO A 33 -4.15 -16.96 32.74
N GLY A 34 -5.26 -17.65 32.96
CA GLY A 34 -6.43 -17.63 32.10
C GLY A 34 -7.02 -16.24 31.93
N ALA A 35 -7.07 -15.75 30.69
CA ALA A 35 -8.06 -14.79 30.28
C ALA A 35 -9.43 -15.50 30.33
N ALA A 36 -10.37 -14.92 31.08
CA ALA A 36 -11.74 -15.41 31.15
C ALA A 36 -12.34 -15.53 29.74
N PRO A 37 -13.11 -16.60 29.44
CA PRO A 37 -13.73 -16.75 28.14
C PRO A 37 -14.82 -15.69 28.01
N ALA A 38 -14.66 -14.75 27.08
CA ALA A 38 -15.78 -13.99 26.54
C ALA A 38 -16.64 -14.95 25.71
N GLY A 39 -17.41 -15.78 26.41
CA GLY A 39 -18.41 -16.69 25.84
C GLY A 39 -19.61 -15.89 25.37
N GLY A 40 -19.52 -15.36 24.16
CA GLY A 40 -20.67 -14.92 23.38
C GLY A 40 -20.47 -15.41 21.95
N THR A 41 -21.22 -16.43 21.53
CA THR A 41 -21.44 -16.69 20.11
C THR A 41 -22.10 -15.45 19.52
N LEU A 42 -21.29 -14.50 19.02
CA LEU A 42 -21.75 -13.44 18.14
C LEU A 42 -22.21 -14.13 16.85
N GLN A 43 -23.49 -14.50 16.80
CA GLN A 43 -24.15 -14.75 15.52
C GLN A 43 -24.07 -13.44 14.74
N ASN A 44 -23.32 -13.44 13.64
CA ASN A 44 -23.33 -12.30 12.73
C ASN A 44 -24.67 -12.28 12.00
N PRO A 45 -25.49 -11.23 12.13
CA PRO A 45 -26.80 -11.16 11.47
C PRO A 45 -26.71 -11.16 9.94
N VAL A 46 -25.56 -10.82 9.35
CA VAL A 46 -25.38 -10.74 7.88
C VAL A 46 -25.17 -12.10 7.24
N PHE A 47 -24.45 -13.01 7.91
CA PHE A 47 -24.05 -14.32 7.38
C PHE A 47 -24.57 -15.42 8.29
N THR A 48 -25.85 -15.74 8.16
CA THR A 48 -26.47 -16.86 8.89
C THR A 48 -26.43 -18.11 8.02
N LYS A 49 -25.92 -19.22 8.57
CA LYS A 49 -25.86 -20.51 7.86
C LYS A 49 -27.26 -20.89 7.34
N GLY A 50 -27.39 -21.05 6.02
CA GLY A 50 -28.65 -21.37 5.34
C GLY A 50 -29.46 -20.17 4.85
N MET A 51 -29.08 -18.93 5.19
CA MET A 51 -29.65 -17.71 4.61
C MET A 51 -28.98 -17.44 3.27
N LYS A 52 -29.70 -17.72 2.18
CA LYS A 52 -29.23 -17.43 0.82
C LYS A 52 -29.25 -15.93 0.58
N ARG A 53 -28.17 -15.40 0.01
CA ARG A 53 -28.08 -14.00 -0.44
C ARG A 53 -28.00 -13.98 -1.97
N VAL A 54 -28.41 -12.87 -2.58
CA VAL A 54 -28.38 -12.69 -4.04
C VAL A 54 -27.83 -11.31 -4.37
N LEU A 55 -26.72 -11.28 -5.11
CA LEU A 55 -26.20 -10.07 -5.73
C LEU A 55 -26.77 -9.93 -7.15
N SER A 56 -27.37 -8.79 -7.43
CA SER A 56 -27.89 -8.41 -8.76
C SER A 56 -27.53 -6.97 -9.09
N TRP A 57 -27.87 -6.55 -10.31
CA TRP A 57 -27.85 -5.16 -10.72
C TRP A 57 -28.98 -4.87 -11.70
N ASP A 58 -29.42 -3.62 -11.75
CA ASP A 58 -30.47 -3.19 -12.66
C ASP A 58 -29.91 -2.82 -14.06
N THR A 59 -30.79 -2.41 -14.97
CA THR A 59 -30.43 -1.98 -16.33
C THR A 59 -29.64 -0.68 -16.36
N ALA A 60 -29.63 0.09 -15.27
CA ALA A 60 -28.82 1.28 -15.08
C ALA A 60 -27.47 0.96 -14.39
N GLY A 61 -27.16 -0.33 -14.16
CA GLY A 61 -25.91 -0.77 -13.56
C GLY A 61 -25.82 -0.55 -12.06
N ASN A 62 -26.94 -0.24 -11.38
CA ASN A 62 -26.95 -0.06 -9.93
C ASN A 62 -26.96 -1.41 -9.22
N TRP A 63 -26.10 -1.56 -8.22
CA TRP A 63 -25.93 -2.78 -7.45
C TRP A 63 -27.08 -3.02 -6.48
N GLN A 64 -27.46 -4.28 -6.32
CA GLN A 64 -28.50 -4.72 -5.39
C GLN A 64 -28.08 -5.98 -4.63
N MET A 65 -28.32 -5.99 -3.33
CA MET A 65 -28.21 -7.17 -2.46
C MET A 65 -29.61 -7.51 -1.95
N ASP A 66 -30.10 -8.71 -2.28
CA ASP A 66 -31.46 -9.16 -1.94
C ASP A 66 -32.55 -8.14 -2.36
N ASN A 67 -32.46 -7.64 -3.59
CA ASN A 67 -33.34 -6.61 -4.18
C ASN A 67 -33.32 -5.25 -3.46
N THR A 68 -32.33 -4.99 -2.60
CA THR A 68 -32.13 -3.70 -1.92
C THR A 68 -30.89 -3.01 -2.48
N GLU A 69 -30.91 -1.67 -2.62
CA GLU A 69 -29.76 -0.88 -3.05
C GLU A 69 -28.51 -1.26 -2.24
N PHE A 70 -27.42 -1.55 -2.94
CA PHE A 70 -26.16 -1.97 -2.35
C PHE A 70 -25.03 -1.09 -2.86
N GLN A 71 -24.15 -0.64 -1.98
CA GLN A 71 -22.92 0.05 -2.35
C GLN A 71 -21.80 -0.56 -1.53
N PHE A 72 -20.70 -0.92 -2.18
CA PHE A 72 -19.52 -1.41 -1.48
C PHE A 72 -18.36 -0.44 -1.56
N PHE A 73 -17.77 -0.18 -0.40
CA PHE A 73 -16.42 0.34 -0.27
C PHE A 73 -15.55 -0.81 0.19
N GLY A 74 -14.70 -1.28 -0.71
CA GLY A 74 -13.80 -2.39 -0.48
C GLY A 74 -12.41 -1.92 -0.05
N GLY A 75 -11.74 -2.75 0.75
CA GLY A 75 -10.30 -2.65 0.97
C GLY A 75 -9.60 -3.92 0.50
N GLU A 76 -8.62 -3.79 -0.38
CA GLU A 76 -7.77 -4.90 -0.79
C GLU A 76 -6.75 -5.22 0.32
N ILE A 77 -6.68 -6.50 0.71
CA ILE A 77 -5.63 -7.06 1.57
C ILE A 77 -5.25 -8.47 1.09
N HIS A 78 -3.97 -8.82 1.17
CA HIS A 78 -3.46 -10.10 0.66
C HIS A 78 -3.04 -11.03 1.81
N PRO A 79 -3.76 -12.16 2.04
CA PRO A 79 -3.43 -13.10 3.13
C PRO A 79 -1.99 -13.61 3.05
N SER A 80 -1.45 -13.81 1.84
CA SER A 80 -0.07 -14.26 1.60
C SER A 80 1.01 -13.25 1.99
N ARG A 81 0.66 -11.97 2.22
CA ARG A 81 1.55 -10.90 2.69
C ARG A 81 1.43 -10.62 4.19
N ILE A 82 0.58 -11.37 4.90
CA ILE A 82 0.21 -11.12 6.30
C ILE A 82 0.35 -12.41 7.09
N PRO A 83 1.06 -12.43 8.24
CA PRO A 83 1.05 -13.60 9.12
C PRO A 83 -0.38 -13.98 9.51
N GLU A 84 -0.71 -15.28 9.43
CA GLU A 84 -2.08 -15.77 9.66
C GLU A 84 -2.71 -15.27 10.97
N GLN A 85 -1.91 -15.19 12.04
CA GLN A 85 -2.33 -14.68 13.33
C GLN A 85 -2.86 -13.24 13.29
N TYR A 86 -2.45 -12.46 12.30
CA TYR A 86 -2.81 -11.06 12.15
C TYR A 86 -3.97 -10.83 11.17
N TRP A 87 -4.43 -11.86 10.45
CA TRP A 87 -5.51 -11.73 9.47
C TRP A 87 -6.76 -11.07 10.05
N GLU A 88 -7.25 -11.54 11.19
CA GLU A 88 -8.46 -10.97 11.82
C GLU A 88 -8.26 -9.50 12.21
N HIS A 89 -7.09 -9.16 12.77
CA HIS A 89 -6.76 -7.76 13.07
C HIS A 89 -6.77 -6.91 11.79
N ARG A 90 -6.19 -7.37 10.68
CA ARG A 90 -6.18 -6.58 9.42
C ARG A 90 -7.58 -6.42 8.85
N ILE A 91 -8.41 -7.47 8.88
CA ILE A 91 -9.82 -7.40 8.49
C ILE A 91 -10.57 -6.36 9.35
N GLN A 92 -10.34 -6.36 10.66
CA GLN A 92 -10.96 -5.40 11.58
C GLN A 92 -10.46 -3.96 11.35
N MET A 93 -9.20 -3.75 11.01
CA MET A 93 -8.69 -2.43 10.62
C MET A 93 -9.35 -1.93 9.32
N VAL A 94 -9.51 -2.80 8.31
CA VAL A 94 -10.21 -2.44 7.06
C VAL A 94 -11.68 -2.14 7.32
N LYS A 95 -12.35 -2.91 8.18
CA LYS A 95 -13.72 -2.60 8.61
C LYS A 95 -13.77 -1.26 9.34
N ALA A 96 -12.82 -1.00 10.23
CA ALA A 96 -12.70 0.26 10.93
C ALA A 96 -12.51 1.41 9.94
N LEU A 97 -11.75 1.27 8.84
CA LEU A 97 -11.61 2.30 7.79
C LEU A 97 -12.95 2.73 7.15
N GLY A 98 -14.03 1.96 7.36
CA GLY A 98 -15.36 2.20 6.81
C GLY A 98 -15.70 1.29 5.64
N CYS A 99 -14.81 0.36 5.30
CA CYS A 99 -15.07 -0.64 4.28
C CYS A 99 -16.09 -1.68 4.78
N ASN A 100 -16.93 -2.17 3.87
CA ASN A 100 -17.87 -3.26 4.12
C ASN A 100 -17.51 -4.55 3.34
N THR A 101 -16.44 -4.49 2.54
CA THR A 101 -16.00 -5.54 1.64
C THR A 101 -14.49 -5.70 1.74
N ILE A 102 -14.00 -6.94 1.73
CA ILE A 102 -12.61 -7.28 1.49
C ILE A 102 -12.45 -7.71 0.04
N SER A 103 -11.47 -7.13 -0.65
CA SER A 103 -10.97 -7.65 -1.90
C SER A 103 -9.65 -8.38 -1.67
N LEU A 104 -9.39 -9.46 -2.40
CA LEU A 104 -8.13 -10.21 -2.29
C LEU A 104 -7.74 -10.90 -3.59
N TYR A 105 -6.46 -10.86 -3.90
CA TYR A 105 -5.83 -11.80 -4.82
C TYR A 105 -5.54 -13.17 -4.20
N ILE A 106 -5.52 -14.21 -5.05
CA ILE A 106 -4.98 -15.54 -4.73
C ILE A 106 -3.72 -15.78 -5.57
N MET A 107 -2.56 -15.82 -4.92
CA MET A 107 -1.27 -16.02 -5.58
C MET A 107 -1.08 -17.49 -5.95
N TRP A 108 -1.37 -17.89 -7.20
CA TRP A 108 -1.29 -19.29 -7.64
C TRP A 108 0.06 -19.92 -7.28
N ASN A 109 1.18 -19.28 -7.61
CA ASN A 109 2.52 -19.78 -7.31
C ASN A 109 2.83 -20.00 -5.83
N PHE A 110 2.11 -19.33 -4.92
CA PHE A 110 2.24 -19.52 -3.49
C PHE A 110 1.53 -20.80 -3.02
N HIS A 111 0.46 -21.18 -3.71
CA HIS A 111 -0.37 -22.34 -3.35
C HIS A 111 0.02 -23.62 -4.09
N GLU A 112 0.62 -23.51 -5.29
CA GLU A 112 1.06 -24.69 -6.03
C GLU A 112 2.33 -25.30 -5.42
N ARG A 113 2.29 -26.62 -5.24
CA ARG A 113 3.43 -27.43 -4.83
C ARG A 113 4.19 -27.93 -6.07
N PRO A 114 5.47 -28.29 -5.93
CA PRO A 114 6.28 -28.69 -7.10
C PRO A 114 5.82 -29.96 -7.83
N ASP A 115 4.95 -30.77 -7.22
CA ASP A 115 4.29 -31.91 -7.86
C ASP A 115 3.01 -31.54 -8.64
N GLY A 116 2.66 -30.24 -8.69
CA GLY A 116 1.45 -29.72 -9.34
C GLY A 116 0.18 -29.80 -8.48
N SER A 117 0.27 -30.28 -7.23
CA SER A 117 -0.83 -30.23 -6.26
C SER A 117 -0.92 -28.86 -5.58
N PHE A 118 -2.00 -28.60 -4.85
CA PHE A 118 -2.25 -27.29 -4.23
C PHE A 118 -2.39 -27.37 -2.71
N ASP A 119 -1.89 -26.36 -2.01
CA ASP A 119 -1.98 -26.21 -0.57
C ASP A 119 -2.83 -24.99 -0.19
N PHE A 120 -4.03 -25.28 0.32
CA PHE A 120 -4.96 -24.30 0.88
C PHE A 120 -5.30 -24.59 2.34
N CYS A 121 -4.46 -25.35 3.06
CA CYS A 121 -4.76 -25.79 4.43
C CYS A 121 -3.61 -25.54 5.41
N SER A 122 -2.36 -25.50 4.93
CA SER A 122 -1.22 -25.22 5.79
C SER A 122 -1.29 -23.82 6.39
N ARG A 123 -0.61 -23.64 7.54
CA ARG A 123 -0.50 -22.33 8.21
C ARG A 123 -0.02 -21.26 7.23
N GLY A 124 -0.74 -20.13 7.17
CA GLY A 124 -0.50 -19.03 6.25
C GLY A 124 -1.04 -19.22 4.82
N LYS A 125 -1.58 -20.40 4.48
CA LYS A 125 -2.14 -20.72 3.16
C LYS A 125 -3.64 -21.03 3.18
N ASP A 126 -4.25 -21.09 4.36
CA ASP A 126 -5.68 -21.39 4.52
C ASP A 126 -6.58 -20.19 4.16
N ILE A 127 -6.83 -20.03 2.87
CA ILE A 127 -7.72 -18.98 2.34
C ILE A 127 -9.17 -19.21 2.79
N GLY A 128 -9.60 -20.46 2.98
CA GLY A 128 -10.93 -20.76 3.49
C GLY A 128 -11.14 -20.14 4.88
N LYS A 129 -10.18 -20.34 5.77
CA LYS A 129 -10.16 -19.70 7.09
C LYS A 129 -10.14 -18.18 7.00
N PHE A 130 -9.36 -17.60 6.09
CA PHE A 130 -9.35 -16.15 5.89
C PHE A 130 -10.74 -15.61 5.50
N ILE A 131 -11.43 -16.26 4.55
CA ILE A 131 -12.78 -15.87 4.14
C ILE A 131 -13.80 -16.07 5.27
N ASP A 132 -13.63 -17.10 6.10
CA ASP A 132 -14.45 -17.29 7.31
C ASP A 132 -14.24 -16.18 8.34
N LEU A 133 -13.01 -15.62 8.46
CA LEU A 133 -12.75 -14.45 9.27
C LEU A 133 -13.45 -13.20 8.71
N CYS A 134 -13.49 -13.03 7.38
CA CYS A 134 -14.28 -11.97 6.75
C CYS A 134 -15.76 -12.09 7.11
N ALA A 135 -16.34 -13.29 6.96
CA ALA A 135 -17.73 -13.55 7.34
C ALA A 135 -17.99 -13.27 8.83
N ARG A 136 -17.09 -13.72 9.72
CA ARG A 136 -17.21 -13.46 11.17
C ARG A 136 -17.22 -11.97 11.49
N ASN A 137 -16.44 -11.18 10.76
CA ASN A 137 -16.36 -9.74 10.93
C ASN A 137 -17.40 -8.97 10.09
N GLY A 138 -18.30 -9.65 9.37
CA GLY A 138 -19.38 -9.00 8.61
C GLY A 138 -18.91 -8.28 7.36
N MET A 139 -17.86 -8.81 6.73
CA MET A 139 -17.29 -8.29 5.50
C MET A 139 -17.68 -9.18 4.32
N TRP A 140 -18.19 -8.57 3.25
CA TRP A 140 -18.34 -9.25 1.96
C TRP A 140 -16.97 -9.53 1.33
N VAL A 141 -16.91 -10.44 0.37
CA VAL A 141 -15.66 -10.83 -0.30
C VAL A 141 -15.78 -10.70 -1.81
N LEU A 142 -14.91 -9.86 -2.37
CA LEU A 142 -14.54 -9.83 -3.79
C LEU A 142 -13.27 -10.67 -3.95
N MET A 143 -13.39 -11.92 -4.41
CA MET A 143 -12.24 -12.80 -4.58
C MET A 143 -11.70 -12.68 -6.00
N ARG A 144 -10.42 -12.36 -6.16
CA ARG A 144 -9.74 -12.20 -7.46
C ARG A 144 -8.73 -13.33 -7.64
N PRO A 145 -9.13 -14.52 -8.08
CA PRO A 145 -8.26 -15.69 -8.07
C PRO A 145 -7.22 -15.72 -9.20
N GLY A 146 -7.28 -14.82 -10.18
CA GLY A 146 -6.39 -14.82 -11.34
C GLY A 146 -6.96 -15.62 -12.52
N PRO A 147 -6.14 -16.41 -13.27
CA PRO A 147 -4.88 -17.04 -12.82
C PRO A 147 -3.66 -16.11 -12.73
N TYR A 148 -3.63 -15.04 -13.53
CA TYR A 148 -2.66 -13.95 -13.40
C TYR A 148 -3.27 -12.83 -12.55
N ILE A 149 -2.47 -12.22 -11.67
CA ILE A 149 -2.92 -11.18 -10.73
C ILE A 149 -2.11 -9.89 -10.78
N CYS A 150 -0.99 -9.85 -11.53
CA CYS A 150 0.00 -8.78 -11.37
C CYS A 150 0.47 -8.68 -9.90
N GLY A 151 0.02 -7.65 -9.20
CA GLY A 151 0.04 -7.51 -7.76
C GLY A 151 1.41 -7.21 -7.17
N GLU A 152 2.37 -6.81 -8.01
CA GLU A 152 3.79 -6.65 -7.65
C GLU A 152 4.35 -7.87 -6.92
N TRP A 153 3.91 -9.03 -7.39
CA TRP A 153 4.24 -10.34 -6.86
C TRP A 153 5.01 -11.12 -7.92
N ASP A 154 5.96 -11.95 -7.49
CA ASP A 154 6.81 -12.75 -8.36
C ASP A 154 6.00 -13.40 -9.49
N PHE A 155 6.38 -13.09 -10.74
CA PHE A 155 5.76 -13.58 -11.97
C PHE A 155 4.23 -13.35 -12.08
N GLY A 156 3.72 -12.27 -11.47
CA GLY A 156 2.31 -11.91 -11.55
C GLY A 156 1.40 -12.94 -10.88
N GLY A 157 1.93 -13.71 -9.92
CA GLY A 157 1.26 -14.82 -9.25
C GLY A 157 1.24 -16.13 -10.04
N LEU A 158 1.71 -16.15 -11.29
CA LEU A 158 1.83 -17.38 -12.07
C LEU A 158 2.98 -18.26 -11.56
N PRO A 159 2.89 -19.60 -11.66
CA PRO A 159 3.97 -20.52 -11.29
C PRO A 159 5.22 -20.29 -12.15
N PRO A 160 6.38 -19.90 -11.57
CA PRO A 160 7.56 -19.63 -12.37
C PRO A 160 8.13 -20.85 -13.09
N ARG A 161 7.75 -22.07 -12.68
CA ARG A 161 8.09 -23.31 -13.42
C ARG A 161 7.64 -23.27 -14.88
N MET A 162 6.59 -22.51 -15.22
CA MET A 162 6.11 -22.36 -16.60
C MET A 162 7.16 -21.74 -17.53
N LEU A 163 8.10 -20.95 -17.00
CA LEU A 163 9.21 -20.39 -17.77
C LEU A 163 10.22 -21.46 -18.21
N ALA A 164 10.34 -22.57 -17.48
CA ALA A 164 11.28 -23.65 -17.83
C ALA A 164 10.61 -24.85 -18.49
N ASP A 165 9.33 -25.10 -18.19
CA ASP A 165 8.62 -26.29 -18.64
C ASP A 165 8.23 -26.20 -20.14
N PRO A 166 8.74 -27.10 -21.01
CA PRO A 166 8.41 -27.12 -22.43
C PRO A 166 6.92 -27.29 -22.72
N LEU A 167 6.13 -27.80 -21.75
CA LEU A 167 4.68 -27.95 -21.87
C LEU A 167 3.95 -26.63 -22.19
N PHE A 168 4.52 -25.50 -21.77
CA PHE A 168 3.95 -24.17 -21.99
C PHE A 168 4.59 -23.43 -23.17
N ARG A 169 5.27 -24.16 -24.07
CA ARG A 169 5.85 -23.60 -25.30
C ARG A 169 5.06 -24.00 -26.53
N ASP A 170 4.99 -23.09 -27.50
CA ASP A 170 4.54 -23.43 -28.86
C ASP A 170 5.64 -24.17 -29.65
N ALA A 171 5.35 -24.51 -30.91
CA ALA A 171 6.29 -25.20 -31.79
C ALA A 171 7.55 -24.39 -32.13
N PHE A 172 7.55 -23.08 -31.85
CA PHE A 172 8.67 -22.17 -32.07
C PHE A 172 9.44 -21.85 -30.77
N GLY A 173 9.03 -22.43 -29.64
CA GLY A 173 9.66 -22.20 -28.33
C GLY A 173 9.17 -20.96 -27.59
N ASN A 174 8.11 -20.29 -28.06
CA ASN A 174 7.54 -19.11 -27.39
C ASN A 174 6.67 -19.53 -26.20
N LEU A 175 6.78 -18.83 -25.08
CA LEU A 175 5.93 -19.06 -23.90
C LEU A 175 4.46 -18.73 -24.22
N GLN A 176 3.55 -19.62 -23.86
CA GLN A 176 2.11 -19.51 -24.09
C GLN A 176 1.36 -19.41 -22.76
N ILE A 177 1.42 -18.23 -22.13
CA ILE A 177 0.69 -17.90 -20.88
C ILE A 177 -0.35 -16.81 -21.15
N ARG A 178 -1.37 -16.72 -20.28
CA ARG A 178 -2.44 -15.71 -20.38
C ARG A 178 -3.15 -15.69 -21.75
N GLN A 179 -3.43 -16.87 -22.28
CA GLN A 179 -4.13 -17.06 -23.55
C GLN A 179 -4.86 -18.41 -23.55
N ASN A 180 -5.70 -18.67 -24.55
CA ASN A 180 -6.43 -19.93 -24.67
C ASN A 180 -5.56 -21.11 -25.17
N ALA A 181 -4.32 -21.21 -24.69
CA ALA A 181 -3.44 -22.32 -25.01
C ALA A 181 -3.86 -23.58 -24.21
N PRO A 182 -3.96 -24.77 -24.83
CA PRO A 182 -4.45 -25.98 -24.15
C PRO A 182 -3.74 -26.30 -22.83
N SER A 183 -2.41 -26.24 -22.81
CA SER A 183 -1.61 -26.51 -21.60
C SER A 183 -1.84 -25.49 -20.49
N TYR A 184 -1.89 -24.21 -20.83
CA TYR A 184 -2.13 -23.13 -19.85
C TYR A 184 -3.55 -23.22 -19.28
N MET A 185 -4.55 -23.41 -20.13
CA MET A 185 -5.94 -23.53 -19.70
C MET A 185 -6.21 -24.79 -18.87
N ALA A 186 -5.52 -25.91 -19.17
CA ALA A 186 -5.58 -27.12 -18.36
C ALA A 186 -4.96 -26.90 -16.96
N ALA A 187 -3.82 -26.22 -16.88
CA ALA A 187 -3.19 -25.86 -15.61
C ALA A 187 -4.08 -24.90 -14.79
N ALA A 188 -4.68 -23.90 -15.45
CA ALA A 188 -5.66 -23.00 -14.84
C ALA A 188 -6.91 -23.75 -14.35
N GLU A 189 -7.41 -24.75 -15.09
CA GLU A 189 -8.53 -25.59 -14.65
C GLU A 189 -8.19 -26.38 -13.38
N MET A 190 -6.96 -26.91 -13.28
CA MET A 190 -6.49 -27.61 -12.08
C MET A 190 -6.45 -26.69 -10.86
N PHE A 191 -5.91 -25.48 -11.02
CA PHE A 191 -5.88 -24.47 -9.97
C PHE A 191 -7.29 -24.02 -9.56
N ASN A 192 -8.14 -23.66 -10.52
CA ASN A 192 -9.53 -23.25 -10.28
C ASN A 192 -10.33 -24.35 -9.58
N ARG A 193 -10.15 -25.61 -9.98
CA ARG A 193 -10.79 -26.77 -9.34
C ARG A 193 -10.36 -26.92 -7.88
N ALA A 194 -9.05 -26.85 -7.62
CA ALA A 194 -8.54 -26.98 -6.26
C ALA A 194 -9.02 -25.82 -5.37
N LEU A 195 -9.00 -24.59 -5.88
CA LEU A 195 -9.51 -23.43 -5.18
C LEU A 195 -11.03 -23.56 -4.93
N TYR A 196 -11.81 -23.99 -5.92
CA TYR A 196 -13.25 -24.14 -5.76
C TYR A 196 -13.60 -25.16 -4.67
N GLU A 197 -13.02 -26.36 -4.74
CA GLU A 197 -13.36 -27.46 -3.81
C GLU A 197 -12.89 -27.19 -2.38
N ASN A 198 -11.71 -26.57 -2.20
CA ASN A 198 -11.15 -26.34 -0.85
C ASN A 198 -11.63 -25.01 -0.22
N VAL A 199 -11.96 -24.01 -1.04
CA VAL A 199 -12.23 -22.64 -0.56
C VAL A 199 -13.65 -22.20 -0.88
N VAL A 200 -14.09 -22.25 -2.14
CA VAL A 200 -15.28 -21.52 -2.62
C VAL A 200 -16.61 -22.24 -2.35
N LYS A 201 -16.71 -23.55 -2.57
CA LYS A 201 -17.96 -24.34 -2.62
C LYS A 201 -18.91 -24.18 -1.42
N GLY A 202 -18.41 -23.80 -0.25
CA GLY A 202 -19.20 -23.55 0.96
C GLY A 202 -19.32 -22.08 1.39
N ARG A 203 -18.77 -21.15 0.60
CA ARG A 203 -18.60 -19.73 0.98
C ARG A 203 -19.23 -18.75 -0.01
N THR A 204 -20.00 -19.26 -0.97
CA THR A 204 -20.77 -18.47 -1.94
C THR A 204 -22.03 -17.88 -1.29
N LEU A 205 -22.63 -16.84 -1.90
CA LEU A 205 -23.87 -16.21 -1.38
C LEU A 205 -25.02 -17.21 -1.26
N SER A 206 -25.16 -18.12 -2.22
CA SER A 206 -26.17 -19.19 -2.26
C SER A 206 -25.95 -20.26 -1.19
N ALA A 207 -24.74 -20.39 -0.65
CA ALA A 207 -24.41 -21.21 0.52
C ALA A 207 -24.52 -20.44 1.84
N GLY A 208 -24.82 -19.13 1.80
CA GLY A 208 -24.87 -18.24 2.96
C GLY A 208 -23.50 -17.70 3.39
N GLY A 209 -22.50 -17.77 2.51
CA GLY A 209 -21.16 -17.23 2.73
C GLY A 209 -20.98 -15.82 2.14
N PRO A 210 -19.78 -15.23 2.30
CA PRO A 210 -19.53 -13.82 1.98
C PRO A 210 -19.03 -13.56 0.55
N ILE A 211 -18.66 -14.58 -0.23
CA ILE A 211 -18.10 -14.40 -1.58
C ILE A 211 -19.21 -13.90 -2.51
N MET A 212 -19.15 -12.62 -2.88
CA MET A 212 -20.17 -11.97 -3.71
C MET A 212 -19.76 -11.84 -5.18
N LEU A 213 -18.45 -11.81 -5.45
CA LEU A 213 -17.87 -11.66 -6.77
C LEU A 213 -16.60 -12.52 -6.89
N VAL A 214 -16.44 -13.14 -8.06
CA VAL A 214 -15.21 -13.83 -8.46
C VAL A 214 -14.61 -13.14 -9.69
N GLY A 215 -13.37 -12.68 -9.56
CA GLY A 215 -12.60 -12.08 -10.64
C GLY A 215 -12.21 -13.09 -11.71
N LEU A 216 -12.26 -12.68 -12.97
CA LEU A 216 -11.78 -13.43 -14.12
C LEU A 216 -10.59 -12.68 -14.71
N GLU A 217 -9.39 -13.28 -14.66
CA GLU A 217 -8.16 -12.63 -15.12
C GLU A 217 -7.86 -11.33 -14.31
N ASN A 218 -6.87 -10.56 -14.74
CA ASN A 218 -6.56 -9.23 -14.22
C ASN A 218 -5.88 -8.34 -15.27
N GLU A 219 -6.48 -7.19 -15.55
CA GLU A 219 -6.01 -6.19 -16.50
C GLU A 219 -5.62 -6.77 -17.87
N TYR A 220 -6.43 -7.70 -18.39
CA TYR A 220 -6.11 -8.39 -19.64
C TYR A 220 -5.99 -7.44 -20.83
N THR A 221 -6.69 -6.30 -20.79
CA THR A 221 -6.61 -5.27 -21.83
C THR A 221 -5.26 -4.56 -21.87
N ASN A 222 -4.46 -4.65 -20.80
CA ASN A 222 -3.09 -4.13 -20.75
C ASN A 222 -2.05 -5.19 -21.14
N TRP A 223 -2.45 -6.45 -21.36
CA TRP A 223 -1.53 -7.50 -21.81
C TRP A 223 -0.96 -7.15 -23.19
N PRO A 224 0.37 -7.03 -23.34
CA PRO A 224 0.98 -6.60 -24.60
C PRO A 224 0.96 -7.69 -25.68
N GLY A 225 0.75 -8.95 -25.30
CA GLY A 225 0.61 -10.06 -26.23
C GLY A 225 -0.73 -10.07 -26.98
N TYR A 226 -0.92 -11.10 -27.80
CA TYR A 226 -2.21 -11.38 -28.41
C TYR A 226 -3.26 -11.59 -27.30
N LYS A 227 -4.34 -10.80 -27.36
CA LYS A 227 -5.47 -10.90 -26.44
C LYS A 227 -6.50 -11.80 -27.07
N ASP A 228 -6.49 -13.06 -26.67
CA ASP A 228 -7.41 -14.06 -27.20
C ASP A 228 -8.84 -13.78 -26.68
N PRO A 229 -9.81 -13.45 -27.56
CA PRO A 229 -11.17 -13.17 -27.13
C PRO A 229 -11.88 -14.34 -26.43
N ALA A 230 -11.41 -15.57 -26.64
CA ALA A 230 -11.95 -16.76 -25.98
C ALA A 230 -11.41 -16.96 -24.57
N HIS A 231 -10.24 -16.42 -24.23
CA HIS A 231 -9.52 -16.77 -22.99
C HIS A 231 -10.37 -16.55 -21.73
N ILE A 232 -10.91 -15.34 -21.55
CA ILE A 232 -11.71 -14.98 -20.36
C ILE A 232 -13.04 -15.75 -20.32
N PHE A 233 -13.65 -16.02 -21.48
CA PHE A 233 -14.85 -16.86 -21.57
C PHE A 233 -14.59 -18.30 -21.14
N GLU A 234 -13.46 -18.88 -21.53
CA GLU A 234 -13.10 -20.24 -21.11
C GLU A 234 -12.81 -20.31 -19.61
N LEU A 235 -12.19 -19.28 -19.01
CA LEU A 235 -12.07 -19.17 -17.55
C LEU A 235 -13.45 -19.16 -16.87
N ALA A 236 -14.40 -18.35 -17.37
CA ALA A 236 -15.76 -18.33 -16.83
C ALA A 236 -16.45 -19.69 -16.94
N LYS A 237 -16.31 -20.38 -18.09
CA LYS A 237 -16.86 -21.73 -18.30
C LYS A 237 -16.29 -22.75 -17.31
N GLN A 238 -15.00 -22.67 -16.98
CA GLN A 238 -14.39 -23.55 -15.97
C GLN A 238 -15.06 -23.36 -14.60
N TRP A 239 -15.23 -22.11 -14.15
CA TRP A 239 -15.92 -21.81 -12.88
C TRP A 239 -17.38 -22.28 -12.87
N ILE A 240 -18.11 -22.05 -13.96
CA ILE A 240 -19.50 -22.51 -14.11
C ILE A 240 -19.57 -24.04 -14.06
N LYS A 241 -18.67 -24.74 -14.75
CA LYS A 241 -18.58 -26.21 -14.74
C LYS A 241 -18.29 -26.77 -13.35
N LEU A 242 -17.54 -26.04 -12.51
CA LEU A 242 -17.28 -26.41 -11.11
C LEU A 242 -18.50 -26.18 -10.21
N GLY A 243 -19.47 -25.37 -10.64
CA GLY A 243 -20.70 -25.10 -9.89
C GLY A 243 -20.79 -23.66 -9.35
N TYR A 244 -19.88 -22.76 -9.70
CA TYR A 244 -20.02 -21.34 -9.39
C TYR A 244 -21.03 -20.70 -10.37
N SER A 245 -22.20 -20.33 -9.86
CA SER A 245 -23.33 -19.79 -10.64
C SER A 245 -23.68 -18.34 -10.30
N GLU A 246 -22.86 -17.70 -9.47
CA GLU A 246 -23.06 -16.34 -8.98
C GLU A 246 -22.39 -15.33 -9.93
N LYS A 247 -22.10 -14.11 -9.43
CA LYS A 247 -21.62 -13.01 -10.27
C LYS A 247 -20.10 -13.06 -10.41
N PHE A 248 -19.62 -12.75 -11.61
CA PHE A 248 -18.22 -12.54 -11.91
C PHE A 248 -17.89 -11.04 -11.98
N CYS A 249 -16.61 -10.71 -12.00
CA CYS A 249 -16.13 -9.41 -12.42
C CYS A 249 -14.85 -9.53 -13.25
N ILE A 250 -14.54 -8.49 -14.01
CA ILE A 250 -13.19 -8.21 -14.53
C ILE A 250 -12.64 -6.96 -13.84
N CYS A 251 -11.33 -6.78 -13.86
CA CYS A 251 -10.67 -5.57 -13.38
C CYS A 251 -9.73 -5.08 -14.48
N ASP A 252 -10.05 -3.97 -15.16
CA ASP A 252 -9.30 -3.46 -16.32
C ASP A 252 -9.15 -1.94 -16.33
N GLY A 253 -8.18 -1.45 -17.10
CA GLY A 253 -7.71 -0.06 -17.06
C GLY A 253 -8.76 1.01 -17.30
N SER A 254 -9.48 0.93 -18.43
CA SER A 254 -10.32 2.02 -18.92
C SER A 254 -11.78 1.64 -19.08
N ALA A 255 -12.69 2.62 -19.03
CA ALA A 255 -14.13 2.41 -19.21
C ALA A 255 -14.51 1.67 -20.51
N ASN A 256 -13.70 1.80 -21.57
CA ASN A 256 -13.91 1.20 -22.89
C ASN A 256 -12.88 0.08 -23.22
N GLY A 257 -12.12 -0.40 -22.24
CA GLY A 257 -10.95 -1.24 -22.48
C GLY A 257 -11.27 -2.52 -23.26
N PHE A 258 -12.37 -3.19 -22.94
CA PHE A 258 -12.80 -4.42 -23.62
C PHE A 258 -13.15 -4.15 -25.09
N ASN A 259 -14.00 -3.17 -25.35
CA ASN A 259 -14.40 -2.82 -26.71
C ASN A 259 -13.22 -2.36 -27.57
N SER A 260 -12.32 -1.53 -27.02
CA SER A 260 -11.09 -1.09 -27.70
C SER A 260 -10.16 -2.25 -28.07
N ASN A 261 -10.25 -3.37 -27.36
CA ASN A 261 -9.46 -4.59 -27.61
C ASN A 261 -10.27 -5.69 -28.29
N HIS A 262 -11.48 -5.41 -28.78
CA HIS A 262 -12.38 -6.39 -29.41
C HIS A 262 -12.71 -7.60 -28.52
N LEU A 263 -12.75 -7.38 -27.20
CA LEU A 263 -13.12 -8.38 -26.19
C LEU A 263 -14.59 -8.22 -25.82
N THR A 264 -15.23 -9.32 -25.45
CA THR A 264 -16.62 -9.34 -24.96
C THR A 264 -16.66 -9.83 -23.52
N LEU A 265 -17.51 -9.24 -22.69
CA LEU A 265 -17.67 -9.69 -21.31
C LEU A 265 -18.43 -11.01 -21.25
N PRO A 266 -17.99 -11.98 -20.44
CA PRO A 266 -18.79 -13.17 -20.15
C PRO A 266 -20.13 -12.78 -19.49
N PRO A 267 -21.20 -13.59 -19.66
CA PRO A 267 -22.46 -13.36 -18.98
C PRO A 267 -22.29 -13.26 -17.46
N ASN A 268 -23.16 -12.48 -16.79
CA ASN A 268 -23.11 -12.26 -15.34
C ASN A 268 -21.79 -11.65 -14.83
N THR A 269 -21.10 -10.86 -15.64
CA THR A 269 -19.83 -10.21 -15.27
C THR A 269 -20.00 -8.71 -15.10
N ALA A 270 -19.59 -8.18 -13.95
CA ALA A 270 -19.48 -6.74 -13.70
C ALA A 270 -18.15 -6.18 -14.22
N TYR A 271 -18.13 -4.90 -14.59
CA TYR A 271 -16.95 -4.22 -15.15
C TYR A 271 -16.24 -3.39 -14.08
N GLY A 272 -15.07 -3.84 -13.64
CA GLY A 272 -14.22 -3.11 -12.69
C GLY A 272 -13.18 -2.26 -13.41
N MET A 273 -13.09 -0.97 -13.07
CA MET A 273 -12.09 -0.04 -13.63
C MET A 273 -10.92 0.15 -12.67
N THR A 274 -9.69 -0.05 -13.11
CA THR A 274 -8.48 0.22 -12.31
C THR A 274 -8.06 1.69 -12.48
N ALA A 275 -7.35 2.05 -13.56
CA ALA A 275 -6.85 3.41 -13.80
C ALA A 275 -7.95 4.49 -13.82
N ASP A 276 -9.10 4.19 -14.44
CA ASP A 276 -10.25 5.10 -14.53
C ASP A 276 -11.16 5.10 -13.28
N GLY A 277 -10.95 4.19 -12.33
CA GLY A 277 -11.83 3.93 -11.19
C GLY A 277 -11.93 5.07 -10.16
N ASN A 278 -10.97 6.00 -10.18
CA ASN A 278 -10.90 7.13 -9.25
C ASN A 278 -11.79 8.32 -9.65
N ASN A 279 -12.37 8.32 -10.85
CA ASN A 279 -13.20 9.43 -11.34
C ASN A 279 -14.67 9.00 -11.48
N PRO A 280 -15.61 9.59 -10.70
CA PRO A 280 -17.03 9.27 -10.80
C PRO A 280 -17.64 9.41 -12.21
N ALA A 281 -17.11 10.33 -13.04
CA ALA A 281 -17.61 10.56 -14.40
C ALA A 281 -17.39 9.35 -15.34
N ASN A 282 -16.37 8.54 -15.08
CA ASN A 282 -16.05 7.38 -15.92
C ASN A 282 -17.06 6.23 -15.76
N TYR A 283 -17.79 6.19 -14.65
CA TYR A 283 -18.72 5.09 -14.33
C TYR A 283 -19.93 5.09 -15.26
N ASP A 284 -20.49 6.27 -15.57
CA ASP A 284 -21.63 6.38 -16.48
C ASP A 284 -21.26 5.94 -17.89
N SER A 285 -20.08 6.35 -18.38
CA SER A 285 -19.53 5.88 -19.65
C SER A 285 -19.36 4.36 -19.64
N ALA A 286 -18.76 3.80 -18.60
CA ALA A 286 -18.56 2.36 -18.50
C ALA A 286 -19.89 1.59 -18.47
N ILE A 287 -20.92 2.09 -17.77
CA ILE A 287 -22.26 1.47 -17.75
C ILE A 287 -22.87 1.50 -19.14
N GLN A 288 -22.80 2.65 -19.82
CA GLN A 288 -23.36 2.81 -21.17
C GLN A 288 -22.67 1.92 -22.20
N ILE A 289 -21.36 1.73 -22.08
CA ILE A 289 -20.54 0.94 -23.00
C ILE A 289 -20.73 -0.55 -22.75
N ASN A 290 -20.59 -0.98 -21.50
CA ASN A 290 -20.50 -2.39 -21.13
C ASN A 290 -21.86 -3.02 -20.77
N LYS A 291 -22.91 -2.20 -20.58
CA LYS A 291 -24.27 -2.63 -20.26
C LYS A 291 -24.36 -3.56 -19.04
N THR A 292 -23.53 -3.31 -18.04
CA THR A 292 -23.43 -4.10 -16.80
C THR A 292 -23.13 -3.18 -15.61
N ALA A 293 -23.16 -3.72 -14.39
CA ALA A 293 -22.73 -2.99 -13.20
C ALA A 293 -21.25 -2.63 -13.27
N THR A 294 -20.90 -1.44 -12.78
CA THR A 294 -19.52 -0.94 -12.78
C THR A 294 -19.05 -0.59 -11.39
N PHE A 295 -17.74 -0.69 -11.17
CA PHE A 295 -17.09 -0.31 -9.92
C PHE A 295 -15.64 0.11 -10.16
N GLY A 296 -15.03 0.83 -9.23
CA GLY A 296 -13.58 1.06 -9.21
C GLY A 296 -12.89 -0.17 -8.62
N ALA A 297 -12.21 -0.96 -9.45
CA ALA A 297 -11.56 -2.19 -9.01
C ALA A 297 -10.25 -1.94 -8.25
N GLU A 298 -9.49 -0.92 -8.62
CA GLU A 298 -8.21 -0.59 -7.98
C GLU A 298 -8.04 0.93 -7.86
N CYS A 299 -8.59 1.49 -6.78
CA CYS A 299 -8.42 2.89 -6.41
C CYS A 299 -7.16 3.05 -5.55
N TYR A 300 -6.07 3.53 -6.15
CA TYR A 300 -4.73 3.55 -5.54
C TYR A 300 -4.51 4.66 -4.51
N PRO A 301 -4.43 4.35 -3.19
CA PRO A 301 -4.26 5.34 -2.13
C PRO A 301 -2.80 5.77 -1.94
N GLY A 302 -1.85 5.02 -2.48
CA GLY A 302 -0.42 5.31 -2.47
C GLY A 302 0.24 4.73 -3.72
N TRP A 303 1.42 4.12 -3.58
CA TRP A 303 2.12 3.45 -4.69
C TRP A 303 3.14 2.42 -4.17
N ILE A 304 3.55 1.52 -5.05
CA ILE A 304 4.66 0.60 -4.82
C ILE A 304 6.02 1.30 -4.75
N ASN A 305 7.02 0.59 -4.26
CA ASN A 305 8.41 1.03 -4.28
C ASN A 305 9.33 -0.01 -4.89
N HIS A 306 10.33 0.49 -5.60
CA HIS A 306 11.43 -0.29 -6.15
C HIS A 306 12.73 0.04 -5.41
N TRP A 307 13.68 -0.90 -5.48
CA TRP A 307 15.05 -0.62 -5.04
C TRP A 307 15.64 0.51 -5.88
N GLY A 308 16.14 1.57 -5.24
CA GLY A 308 16.65 2.79 -5.87
C GLY A 308 15.72 3.99 -5.76
N ASP A 309 14.45 3.79 -5.38
CA ASP A 309 13.55 4.90 -5.07
C ASP A 309 14.05 5.68 -3.84
N GLN A 310 13.71 6.96 -3.78
CA GLN A 310 14.15 7.84 -2.69
C GLN A 310 13.22 7.81 -1.46
N HIS A 311 11.95 7.49 -1.68
CA HIS A 311 10.90 7.58 -0.67
C HIS A 311 9.68 6.72 -1.03
N GLN A 312 8.88 6.37 -0.03
CA GLN A 312 7.58 5.74 -0.18
C GLN A 312 6.51 6.74 -0.54
N THR A 313 5.75 6.47 -1.60
CA THR A 313 4.69 7.39 -2.02
C THR A 313 3.52 7.33 -1.05
N ILE A 314 3.02 8.50 -0.64
CA ILE A 314 1.77 8.66 0.11
C ILE A 314 0.95 9.79 -0.54
N LYS A 315 -0.39 9.73 -0.44
CA LYS A 315 -1.32 10.74 -1.01
C LYS A 315 -2.27 11.27 0.07
N ILE A 316 -1.84 12.20 0.92
CA ILE A 316 -2.58 12.55 2.15
C ILE A 316 -3.91 13.28 1.88
N ASP A 317 -3.92 14.31 1.01
CA ASP A 317 -5.11 15.17 0.86
C ASP A 317 -5.98 14.87 -0.36
N SER A 318 -5.40 14.46 -1.48
CA SER A 318 -6.16 14.19 -2.72
C SER A 318 -7.08 12.97 -2.59
N LEU A 319 -6.69 11.99 -1.77
CA LEU A 319 -7.40 10.74 -1.60
C LEU A 319 -8.78 10.92 -0.94
N ALA A 320 -8.87 11.76 0.10
CA ALA A 320 -10.13 12.05 0.77
C ALA A 320 -11.15 12.73 -0.16
N GLY A 321 -10.67 13.63 -1.02
CA GLY A 321 -11.50 14.27 -2.06
C GLY A 321 -12.07 13.25 -3.06
N THR A 322 -11.24 12.34 -3.54
CA THR A 322 -11.67 11.23 -4.41
C THR A 322 -12.73 10.35 -3.74
N VAL A 323 -12.51 9.94 -2.49
CA VAL A 323 -13.47 9.12 -1.73
C VAL A 323 -14.79 9.82 -1.56
N ALA A 324 -14.78 11.11 -1.18
CA ALA A 324 -15.99 11.90 -1.03
C ALA A 324 -16.77 11.99 -2.36
N ALA A 325 -16.08 12.20 -3.47
CA ALA A 325 -16.69 12.29 -4.79
C ALA A 325 -17.35 10.96 -5.22
N LEU A 326 -16.65 9.83 -5.04
CA LEU A 326 -17.18 8.50 -5.34
C LEU A 326 -18.38 8.15 -4.45
N ALA A 327 -18.29 8.44 -3.14
CA ALA A 327 -19.36 8.20 -2.19
C ALA A 327 -20.63 9.01 -2.51
N LYS A 328 -20.50 10.33 -2.75
CA LYS A 328 -21.62 11.20 -3.16
C LYS A 328 -22.30 10.72 -4.45
N ALA A 329 -21.51 10.24 -5.39
CA ALA A 329 -21.99 9.69 -6.65
C ALA A 329 -22.49 8.23 -6.52
N LYS A 330 -22.58 7.69 -5.30
CA LYS A 330 -23.03 6.32 -5.00
C LYS A 330 -22.26 5.23 -5.77
N ARG A 331 -20.98 5.49 -6.08
CA ARG A 331 -20.14 4.54 -6.81
C ARG A 331 -19.52 3.53 -5.85
N SER A 332 -19.52 2.26 -6.24
CA SER A 332 -18.79 1.21 -5.53
C SER A 332 -17.33 1.22 -5.97
N PHE A 333 -16.40 1.05 -5.04
CA PHE A 333 -14.97 1.06 -5.34
C PHE A 333 -14.17 0.28 -4.30
N VAL A 334 -12.94 -0.11 -4.65
CA VAL A 334 -12.01 -0.86 -3.81
C VAL A 334 -10.69 -0.13 -3.73
N PHE A 335 -10.19 0.08 -2.51
CA PHE A 335 -8.84 0.58 -2.30
C PHE A 335 -7.81 -0.51 -2.56
N TYR A 336 -6.97 -0.28 -3.57
CA TYR A 336 -5.81 -1.12 -3.87
C TYR A 336 -4.53 -0.37 -3.45
N VAL A 337 -3.98 -0.57 -2.26
CA VAL A 337 -4.43 -1.49 -1.19
C VAL A 337 -4.87 -0.74 0.06
N ALA A 338 -5.77 -1.34 0.84
CA ALA A 338 -6.11 -0.82 2.16
C ALA A 338 -5.03 -1.18 3.20
N HIS A 339 -4.46 -2.38 3.09
CA HIS A 339 -3.26 -2.82 3.81
C HIS A 339 -2.45 -3.72 2.89
N GLY A 340 -1.20 -3.34 2.59
CA GLY A 340 -0.38 -4.13 1.68
C GLY A 340 0.43 -5.25 2.36
N GLY A 341 1.04 -4.98 3.53
CA GLY A 341 1.83 -5.97 4.27
C GLY A 341 3.27 -6.09 3.76
N THR A 342 3.78 -7.32 3.66
CA THR A 342 5.20 -7.58 3.30
C THR A 342 5.30 -8.68 2.24
N ASN A 343 6.18 -8.47 1.25
CA ASN A 343 6.64 -9.50 0.31
C ASN A 343 7.68 -10.41 0.98
N PHE A 344 7.25 -11.27 1.91
CA PHE A 344 8.17 -12.13 2.65
C PHE A 344 8.96 -13.08 1.75
N GLY A 345 10.24 -13.29 2.08
CA GLY A 345 11.12 -14.20 1.36
C GLY A 345 11.42 -13.74 -0.08
N PHE A 346 11.02 -14.55 -1.06
CA PHE A 346 11.36 -14.36 -2.47
C PHE A 346 10.17 -13.95 -3.34
N THR A 347 9.13 -13.38 -2.74
CA THR A 347 7.83 -13.20 -3.40
C THR A 347 7.59 -11.82 -4.00
N ALA A 348 8.48 -10.86 -3.74
CA ALA A 348 8.45 -9.57 -4.42
C ALA A 348 8.61 -9.77 -5.93
N GLY A 349 7.92 -8.98 -6.75
CA GLY A 349 8.07 -9.00 -8.19
C GLY A 349 9.14 -8.03 -8.69
N SER A 350 9.02 -7.67 -9.96
CA SER A 350 9.78 -6.59 -10.59
C SER A 350 8.98 -5.98 -11.73
N ASN A 351 9.26 -4.73 -12.04
CA ASN A 351 8.89 -4.11 -13.32
C ASN A 351 10.07 -4.22 -14.31
N GLY A 352 9.78 -4.19 -15.61
CA GLY A 352 10.78 -4.22 -16.68
C GLY A 352 11.62 -5.51 -16.75
N TYR A 353 12.46 -5.63 -17.79
CA TYR A 353 13.29 -6.81 -18.04
C TYR A 353 14.62 -6.46 -18.74
N LEU A 354 15.73 -7.10 -18.36
CA LEU A 354 17.14 -7.04 -18.85
C LEU A 354 17.79 -5.68 -19.08
N ALA A 355 17.12 -4.72 -19.70
CA ALA A 355 17.62 -3.38 -19.85
C ALA A 355 17.21 -2.53 -18.64
N ASP A 356 15.95 -2.58 -18.21
CA ASP A 356 15.42 -1.64 -17.20
C ASP A 356 14.69 -2.40 -16.09
N THR A 357 15.39 -3.35 -15.45
CA THR A 357 14.79 -4.13 -14.35
C THR A 357 14.61 -3.23 -13.12
N GLN A 358 13.39 -3.10 -12.63
CA GLN A 358 13.00 -2.31 -11.46
C GLN A 358 12.42 -3.25 -10.40
N PRO A 359 13.26 -3.87 -9.58
CA PRO A 359 12.80 -4.86 -8.61
C PRO A 359 12.05 -4.20 -7.46
N ASP A 360 10.90 -4.77 -7.11
CA ASP A 360 10.07 -4.31 -6.00
C ASP A 360 10.82 -4.51 -4.66
N VAL A 361 10.58 -3.62 -3.71
CA VAL A 361 11.13 -3.77 -2.35
C VAL A 361 10.39 -4.85 -1.56
N THR A 362 10.98 -5.27 -0.44
CA THR A 362 10.39 -6.31 0.42
C THR A 362 9.16 -5.79 1.16
N SER A 363 9.20 -4.54 1.63
CA SER A 363 8.02 -3.89 2.20
C SER A 363 6.95 -3.71 1.11
N TYR A 364 5.71 -4.02 1.45
CA TYR A 364 4.56 -3.67 0.63
C TYR A 364 3.65 -2.71 1.43
N ASP A 365 4.26 -1.77 2.17
CA ASP A 365 3.53 -0.72 2.91
C ASP A 365 2.60 0.08 2.00
N TYR A 366 3.07 0.35 0.76
CA TYR A 366 2.31 0.97 -0.32
C TYR A 366 1.92 2.44 -0.05
N GLY A 367 2.24 3.00 1.13
CA GLY A 367 1.59 4.21 1.62
C GLY A 367 0.09 4.01 1.87
N ALA A 368 -0.32 2.75 2.05
CA ALA A 368 -1.71 2.37 2.29
C ALA A 368 -2.22 2.96 3.61
N PRO A 369 -3.54 3.21 3.75
CA PRO A 369 -4.15 3.69 4.99
C PRO A 369 -3.77 2.88 6.24
N ILE A 370 -3.47 1.59 6.06
CA ILE A 370 -2.98 0.68 7.09
C ILE A 370 -1.57 0.23 6.71
N SER A 371 -0.58 0.62 7.52
CA SER A 371 0.86 0.38 7.31
C SER A 371 1.24 -1.09 7.20
N GLU A 372 2.48 -1.39 6.83
CA GLU A 372 3.08 -2.74 6.85
C GLU A 372 2.87 -3.48 8.19
N ALA A 373 3.02 -2.79 9.32
CA ALA A 373 2.81 -3.36 10.65
C ALA A 373 1.33 -3.45 11.07
N GLY A 374 0.41 -2.93 10.25
CA GLY A 374 -1.03 -2.94 10.54
C GLY A 374 -1.52 -1.75 11.36
N THR A 375 -0.72 -0.69 11.51
CA THR A 375 -1.13 0.55 12.20
C THR A 375 -1.81 1.51 11.22
N GLU A 376 -2.66 2.40 11.70
CA GLU A 376 -3.13 3.53 10.89
C GLU A 376 -1.95 4.42 10.43
N ASN A 377 -2.08 5.01 9.23
CA ASN A 377 -1.26 6.16 8.80
C ASN A 377 -2.10 7.45 8.76
N ASP A 378 -1.50 8.53 8.28
CA ASP A 378 -2.15 9.84 8.20
C ASP A 378 -3.40 9.87 7.31
N ASN A 379 -3.52 8.95 6.34
CA ASN A 379 -4.67 8.82 5.44
C ASN A 379 -5.88 8.10 6.05
N PHE A 380 -5.66 7.26 7.06
CA PHE A 380 -6.69 6.34 7.58
C PHE A 380 -7.98 7.07 7.97
N TYR A 381 -7.85 8.06 8.85
CA TYR A 381 -9.02 8.76 9.34
C TYR A 381 -9.62 9.70 8.27
N LEU A 382 -8.81 10.24 7.36
CA LEU A 382 -9.28 11.15 6.32
C LEU A 382 -10.24 10.47 5.36
N VAL A 383 -9.83 9.30 4.88
CA VAL A 383 -10.64 8.41 4.04
C VAL A 383 -11.90 8.00 4.77
N GLN A 384 -11.76 7.52 6.01
CA GLN A 384 -12.89 7.06 6.80
C GLN A 384 -13.92 8.20 6.97
N ALA A 385 -13.49 9.44 7.24
CA ALA A 385 -14.38 10.59 7.41
C ALA A 385 -15.07 10.96 6.10
N ALA A 386 -14.30 10.98 5.01
CA ALA A 386 -14.78 11.29 3.69
C ALA A 386 -15.86 10.29 3.24
N TYR A 387 -15.67 8.99 3.50
CA TYR A 387 -16.69 8.00 3.15
C TYR A 387 -17.92 8.11 4.04
N VAL A 388 -17.75 8.09 5.37
CA VAL A 388 -18.87 8.10 6.33
C VAL A 388 -19.76 9.33 6.17
N SER A 389 -19.18 10.50 5.89
CA SER A 389 -19.94 11.75 5.75
C SER A 389 -20.71 11.86 4.43
N ASN A 390 -20.38 11.04 3.43
CA ASN A 390 -20.91 11.15 2.07
C ASN A 390 -21.62 9.89 1.57
N ALA A 391 -21.56 8.79 2.33
CA ALA A 391 -22.28 7.56 2.01
C ALA A 391 -23.80 7.81 2.02
N SER A 392 -24.51 7.17 1.10
CA SER A 392 -25.97 7.26 0.99
C SER A 392 -26.73 6.48 2.07
N TYR A 393 -26.01 5.73 2.90
CA TYR A 393 -26.53 4.89 3.96
C TYR A 393 -25.71 5.07 5.24
N GLN A 394 -26.27 4.66 6.37
CA GLN A 394 -25.52 4.64 7.62
C GLN A 394 -24.45 3.55 7.56
N VAL A 395 -23.19 3.97 7.42
CA VAL A 395 -22.04 3.07 7.43
C VAL A 395 -21.96 2.39 8.81
N PRO A 396 -22.06 1.05 8.90
CA PRO A 396 -21.93 0.33 10.16
C PRO A 396 -20.52 0.50 10.69
N PHE A 397 -20.36 1.25 11.78
CA PHE A 397 -19.04 1.56 12.30
C PHE A 397 -18.50 0.48 13.22
N ALA A 398 -17.20 0.22 13.09
CA ALA A 398 -16.44 -0.62 13.99
C ALA A 398 -15.30 0.20 14.62
N GLY A 399 -15.12 0.07 15.93
CA GLY A 399 -13.90 0.53 16.58
C GLY A 399 -12.69 -0.23 16.01
N LYS A 400 -11.54 0.44 15.94
CA LYS A 400 -10.30 -0.23 15.56
C LYS A 400 -9.92 -1.29 16.62
N PRO A 401 -9.33 -2.43 16.21
CA PRO A 401 -8.81 -3.41 17.17
C PRO A 401 -7.63 -2.83 17.96
N SER A 402 -7.28 -3.49 19.06
CA SER A 402 -6.04 -3.19 19.77
C SER A 402 -4.85 -3.51 18.87
N LEU A 403 -3.89 -2.58 18.81
CA LEU A 403 -2.67 -2.76 18.03
C LEU A 403 -1.84 -3.93 18.56
N GLN A 404 -1.14 -4.60 17.65
CA GLN A 404 -0.11 -5.56 18.04
C GLN A 404 0.99 -4.83 18.82
N PRO A 405 1.46 -5.39 19.95
CA PRO A 405 2.57 -4.79 20.68
C PRO A 405 3.81 -4.68 19.79
N ALA A 406 4.37 -3.48 19.69
CA ALA A 406 5.66 -3.26 19.04
C ALA A 406 6.71 -2.86 20.09
N ILE A 407 7.97 -3.14 19.80
CA ILE A 407 9.07 -2.66 20.64
C ILE A 407 9.20 -1.13 20.57
N ALA A 408 9.76 -0.51 21.60
CA ALA A 408 10.32 0.83 21.45
C ALA A 408 11.63 0.78 20.66
N ASP A 409 12.02 1.90 20.07
CA ASP A 409 13.31 2.00 19.38
C ASP A 409 14.46 1.66 20.34
N ASN A 410 15.31 0.70 19.93
CA ASN A 410 16.42 0.17 20.73
C ASN A 410 16.01 -0.51 22.04
N GLU A 411 14.75 -0.94 22.21
CA GLU A 411 14.34 -1.77 23.36
C GLU A 411 15.07 -3.11 23.37
N VAL A 412 15.25 -3.73 22.20
CA VAL A 412 16.07 -4.94 22.05
C VAL A 412 17.52 -4.52 21.82
N ALA A 413 18.43 -5.07 22.61
CA ALA A 413 19.85 -4.75 22.54
C ALA A 413 20.44 -5.09 21.15
N ALA A 414 21.23 -4.16 20.62
CA ALA A 414 21.93 -4.35 19.35
C ALA A 414 22.92 -5.54 19.41
N ILE A 415 23.08 -6.22 18.27
CA ILE A 415 24.07 -7.28 18.10
C ILE A 415 25.28 -6.68 17.40
N SER A 416 26.39 -6.55 18.14
CA SER A 416 27.66 -6.14 17.55
C SER A 416 28.22 -7.21 16.62
N LYS A 417 28.86 -6.82 15.52
CA LYS A 417 29.44 -7.69 14.48
C LYS A 417 30.33 -8.82 15.02
N GLY A 418 31.02 -8.60 16.14
CA GLY A 418 31.88 -9.60 16.79
C GLY A 418 31.13 -10.74 17.50
N LYS A 419 29.79 -10.68 17.59
CA LYS A 419 28.96 -11.75 18.16
C LYS A 419 28.45 -12.75 17.11
N PHE A 420 28.71 -12.51 15.83
CA PHE A 420 28.29 -13.41 14.77
C PHE A 420 29.26 -14.57 14.60
N SER A 421 28.68 -15.72 14.29
CA SER A 421 29.39 -16.90 13.79
C SER A 421 29.16 -17.01 12.28
N PHE A 422 30.13 -17.50 11.54
CA PHE A 422 30.13 -17.40 10.07
C PHE A 422 30.25 -18.75 9.37
N ARG A 423 29.63 -18.83 8.20
CA ARG A 423 29.78 -19.90 7.23
C ARG A 423 30.06 -19.31 5.84
N ASN A 424 31.19 -19.68 5.25
CA ASN A 424 31.49 -19.32 3.85
C ASN A 424 30.52 -20.05 2.91
N PHE A 425 29.79 -19.32 2.08
CA PHE A 425 28.79 -19.90 1.20
C PHE A 425 29.43 -20.78 0.10
N LEU A 426 30.48 -20.29 -0.56
CA LEU A 426 31.08 -20.94 -1.73
C LEU A 426 31.86 -22.21 -1.39
N LYS A 427 32.50 -22.27 -0.20
CA LYS A 427 33.24 -23.47 0.25
C LYS A 427 32.33 -24.70 0.40
N HIS A 428 31.04 -24.49 0.60
CA HIS A 428 30.06 -25.55 0.84
C HIS A 428 29.10 -25.75 -0.34
N ALA A 429 29.38 -25.14 -1.49
CA ALA A 429 28.60 -25.31 -2.70
C ALA A 429 28.98 -26.61 -3.43
N ASP A 430 28.01 -27.50 -3.61
CA ASP A 430 28.09 -28.61 -4.56
C ASP A 430 27.42 -28.19 -5.88
N LEU A 431 28.00 -28.57 -7.02
CA LEU A 431 27.55 -28.17 -8.36
C LEU A 431 27.12 -29.39 -9.19
N PRO A 432 26.02 -30.07 -8.81
CA PRO A 432 25.66 -31.37 -9.37
C PRO A 432 25.07 -31.28 -10.79
N ILE A 433 24.57 -30.12 -11.21
CA ILE A 433 23.89 -29.96 -12.49
C ILE A 433 24.93 -29.62 -13.55
N LYS A 434 25.12 -30.51 -14.54
CA LYS A 434 26.09 -30.33 -15.63
C LYS A 434 25.39 -30.24 -16.97
N MET A 435 25.65 -29.16 -17.71
CA MET A 435 25.08 -28.90 -19.04
C MET A 435 26.09 -28.14 -19.89
N ASP A 436 25.96 -28.18 -21.22
CA ASP A 436 26.86 -27.43 -22.11
C ASP A 436 26.67 -25.92 -22.03
N MET A 437 25.53 -25.46 -21.51
CA MET A 437 25.12 -24.06 -21.46
C MET A 437 24.54 -23.72 -20.07
N PRO A 438 24.73 -22.48 -19.58
CA PRO A 438 24.15 -22.06 -18.32
C PRO A 438 22.62 -22.06 -18.40
N GLN A 439 21.97 -22.39 -17.29
CA GLN A 439 20.52 -22.54 -17.20
C GLN A 439 19.90 -21.55 -16.22
N THR A 440 18.70 -21.09 -16.55
CA THR A 440 17.94 -20.19 -15.68
C THR A 440 17.62 -20.86 -14.35
N VAL A 441 17.35 -20.07 -13.31
CA VAL A 441 17.00 -20.62 -11.98
C VAL A 441 15.73 -21.46 -12.00
N GLU A 442 14.79 -21.19 -12.91
CA GLU A 442 13.59 -22.00 -13.13
C GLU A 442 13.94 -23.38 -13.66
N THR A 443 14.86 -23.47 -14.62
CA THR A 443 15.33 -24.76 -15.14
C THR A 443 16.11 -25.53 -14.08
N LEU A 444 16.95 -24.86 -13.30
CA LEU A 444 17.66 -25.48 -12.19
C LEU A 444 16.68 -26.05 -11.15
N ALA A 445 15.69 -25.25 -10.73
CA ALA A 445 14.67 -25.68 -9.78
C ALA A 445 13.83 -26.84 -10.33
N LEU A 446 13.42 -26.77 -11.60
CA LEU A 446 12.68 -27.85 -12.27
C LEU A 446 13.47 -29.17 -12.27
N HIS A 447 14.77 -29.11 -12.59
CA HIS A 447 15.65 -30.27 -12.55
C HIS A 447 15.80 -30.86 -11.13
N MET A 448 15.92 -30.00 -10.12
CA MET A 448 16.02 -30.44 -8.73
C MET A 448 14.71 -31.04 -8.21
N ASN A 449 13.55 -30.53 -8.65
CA ASN A 449 12.24 -31.03 -8.29
C ASN A 449 11.90 -32.36 -8.96
N ALA A 450 12.32 -32.57 -10.22
CA ALA A 450 12.13 -33.83 -10.92
C ALA A 450 12.76 -35.03 -10.18
N ASN A 451 13.79 -34.79 -9.38
CA ASN A 451 14.53 -35.81 -8.63
C ASN A 451 14.15 -35.88 -7.13
N LYS A 452 13.12 -35.15 -6.68
CA LYS A 452 12.71 -35.07 -5.26
C LYS A 452 11.21 -35.28 -5.08
N PHE A 453 10.82 -36.44 -4.55
CA PHE A 453 9.48 -36.68 -3.99
C PHE A 453 9.34 -36.06 -2.59
N THR A 454 9.52 -34.74 -2.47
CA THR A 454 9.36 -34.05 -1.18
C THR A 454 8.12 -33.17 -1.19
N THR A 455 7.39 -33.14 -0.08
CA THR A 455 6.11 -32.41 0.09
C THR A 455 6.19 -30.90 -0.12
N TYR A 456 7.40 -30.30 -0.10
CA TYR A 456 7.60 -28.85 -0.19
C TYR A 456 8.34 -28.38 -1.46
N GLY A 457 9.00 -29.29 -2.17
CA GLY A 457 9.95 -29.04 -3.27
C GLY A 457 10.69 -27.69 -3.24
N ILE A 458 11.16 -27.21 -4.38
CA ILE A 458 12.01 -26.02 -4.50
C ILE A 458 11.27 -24.96 -5.28
N TYR A 459 11.03 -23.81 -4.63
CA TYR A 459 10.59 -22.60 -5.31
C TYR A 459 11.74 -22.05 -6.18
N PRO A 460 11.50 -21.56 -7.42
CA PRO A 460 12.53 -21.08 -8.33
C PRO A 460 13.25 -19.77 -7.91
N SER A 461 13.76 -19.68 -6.69
CA SER A 461 14.48 -18.50 -6.18
C SER A 461 15.64 -18.91 -5.27
N GLY A 462 16.40 -17.93 -4.77
CA GLY A 462 17.57 -18.15 -3.92
C GLY A 462 18.85 -17.72 -4.61
N ILE A 463 19.93 -18.50 -4.44
CA ILE A 463 21.26 -18.18 -5.01
C ILE A 463 21.68 -19.24 -6.00
N ALA A 464 21.96 -18.83 -7.23
CA ALA A 464 22.47 -19.73 -8.27
C ALA A 464 23.99 -19.58 -8.42
N ILE A 465 24.68 -20.69 -8.63
CA ILE A 465 26.13 -20.73 -8.86
C ILE A 465 26.35 -21.38 -10.22
N TYR A 466 27.16 -20.73 -11.05
CA TYR A 466 27.55 -21.18 -12.38
C TYR A 466 29.06 -21.27 -12.45
N GLN A 467 29.59 -22.39 -12.92
CA GLN A 467 31.03 -22.62 -13.00
C GLN A 467 31.42 -23.18 -14.36
N VAL A 468 32.48 -22.64 -14.96
CA VAL A 468 33.02 -23.08 -16.25
C VAL A 468 34.53 -22.93 -16.30
N LEU A 469 35.19 -23.73 -17.13
CA LEU A 469 36.61 -23.57 -17.42
C LEU A 469 36.82 -22.41 -18.41
N LEU A 470 37.75 -21.52 -18.10
CA LEU A 470 38.20 -20.47 -19.02
C LEU A 470 39.16 -21.04 -20.07
N PRO A 471 39.41 -20.33 -21.19
CA PRO A 471 40.36 -20.75 -22.20
C PRO A 471 41.72 -21.14 -21.58
N ALA A 472 42.25 -22.31 -21.96
CA ALA A 472 43.41 -22.92 -21.31
C ALA A 472 44.65 -22.01 -21.25
N ALA A 473 44.82 -21.14 -22.24
CA ALA A 473 45.93 -20.18 -22.32
C ALA A 473 45.90 -19.10 -21.23
N GLY A 474 44.75 -18.80 -20.62
CA GLY A 474 44.59 -17.68 -19.70
C GLY A 474 44.76 -16.32 -20.38
N GLY A 475 45.26 -15.34 -19.63
CA GLY A 475 45.53 -13.97 -20.09
C GLY A 475 44.37 -13.00 -19.85
N ASP A 476 44.35 -11.91 -20.61
CA ASP A 476 43.28 -10.91 -20.54
C ASP A 476 42.05 -11.40 -21.30
N LEU A 477 40.92 -11.45 -20.61
CA LEU A 477 39.66 -11.97 -21.12
C LEU A 477 38.55 -10.93 -20.96
N THR A 478 37.83 -10.68 -22.05
CA THR A 478 36.53 -10.02 -22.02
C THR A 478 35.47 -11.09 -22.11
N ILE A 479 34.68 -11.21 -21.04
CA ILE A 479 33.53 -12.09 -20.99
C ILE A 479 32.29 -11.31 -21.40
N THR A 480 31.59 -11.80 -22.42
CA THR A 480 30.31 -11.25 -22.88
C THR A 480 29.22 -12.30 -22.72
N PHE A 481 27.99 -11.82 -22.54
CA PHE A 481 26.82 -12.66 -22.30
C PHE A 481 25.79 -12.37 -23.38
N GLU A 482 25.21 -13.40 -23.97
CA GLU A 482 23.99 -13.28 -24.76
C GLU A 482 22.86 -12.75 -23.86
N ARG A 483 22.75 -13.31 -22.64
CA ARG A 483 21.86 -12.82 -21.60
C ARG A 483 22.59 -12.68 -20.26
N SER A 484 22.83 -11.43 -19.88
CA SER A 484 23.48 -11.12 -18.60
C SER A 484 22.55 -11.44 -17.40
N PRO A 485 23.09 -11.92 -16.26
CA PRO A 485 22.30 -12.02 -15.03
C PRO A 485 21.93 -10.63 -14.51
N ASP A 486 20.83 -10.57 -13.78
CA ASP A 486 20.27 -9.34 -13.22
C ASP A 486 21.07 -8.79 -12.04
N TYR A 487 21.61 -9.66 -11.19
CA TYR A 487 22.59 -9.30 -10.17
C TYR A 487 23.51 -10.47 -9.85
N ALA A 488 24.80 -10.33 -10.15
CA ALA A 488 25.77 -11.39 -9.94
C ALA A 488 27.19 -10.87 -9.68
N ILE A 489 28.00 -11.68 -9.00
CA ILE A 489 29.42 -11.44 -8.76
C ILE A 489 30.23 -12.59 -9.34
N ALA A 490 31.44 -12.28 -9.81
CA ALA A 490 32.28 -13.24 -10.52
C ALA A 490 33.58 -13.51 -9.77
N TYR A 491 34.09 -14.73 -9.89
CA TYR A 491 35.32 -15.21 -9.28
C TYR A 491 36.16 -15.96 -10.30
N VAL A 492 37.48 -15.83 -10.21
CA VAL A 492 38.44 -16.65 -10.94
C VAL A 492 39.27 -17.42 -9.92
N ASN A 493 39.18 -18.76 -9.95
CA ASN A 493 39.81 -19.64 -8.94
C ASN A 493 39.50 -19.19 -7.50
N ASP A 494 38.23 -18.89 -7.22
CA ASP A 494 37.70 -18.38 -5.94
C ASP A 494 38.22 -17.00 -5.50
N VAL A 495 38.94 -16.28 -6.37
CA VAL A 495 39.33 -14.87 -6.16
C VAL A 495 38.30 -13.95 -6.83
N LEU A 496 37.75 -13.01 -6.06
CA LEU A 496 36.76 -12.04 -6.55
C LEU A 496 37.32 -11.23 -7.71
N VAL A 497 36.57 -11.16 -8.81
CA VAL A 497 36.92 -10.31 -9.96
C VAL A 497 36.61 -8.85 -9.63
N ALA A 498 37.55 -7.97 -9.92
CA ALA A 498 37.42 -6.54 -9.65
C ALA A 498 36.30 -5.86 -10.46
N GLY A 499 35.83 -4.72 -9.97
CA GLY A 499 34.90 -3.83 -10.70
C GLY A 499 33.42 -4.00 -10.35
N GLY A 500 33.07 -4.68 -9.25
CA GLY A 500 31.70 -4.76 -8.76
C GLY A 500 30.78 -5.74 -9.53
N PRO A 501 29.51 -5.84 -9.10
CA PRO A 501 28.57 -6.82 -9.61
C PRO A 501 28.16 -6.56 -11.06
N LEU A 502 27.92 -7.64 -11.81
CA LEU A 502 27.09 -7.61 -13.01
C LEU A 502 25.68 -7.21 -12.60
N THR A 503 25.07 -6.28 -13.33
CA THR A 503 23.72 -5.81 -13.01
C THR A 503 22.97 -5.26 -14.21
N THR A 504 21.67 -5.56 -14.25
CA THR A 504 20.68 -4.99 -15.19
C THR A 504 19.66 -4.08 -14.51
N VAL A 505 19.85 -3.80 -13.21
CA VAL A 505 18.91 -2.99 -12.42
C VAL A 505 18.94 -1.54 -12.89
N ALA A 506 17.76 -0.96 -13.11
CA ALA A 506 17.59 0.43 -13.49
C ALA A 506 18.16 1.38 -12.42
N GLY A 507 18.71 2.51 -12.85
CA GLY A 507 19.32 3.50 -11.95
C GLY A 507 20.73 3.15 -11.45
N LEU A 508 21.22 1.94 -11.71
CA LEU A 508 22.63 1.57 -11.51
C LEU A 508 23.42 1.61 -12.82
N PRO A 509 24.74 1.84 -12.78
CA PRO A 509 25.59 1.67 -13.95
C PRO A 509 25.50 0.23 -14.47
N LYS A 510 24.85 0.04 -15.62
CA LYS A 510 24.65 -1.28 -16.22
C LYS A 510 26.00 -1.93 -16.48
N LYS A 511 26.17 -3.16 -15.99
CA LYS A 511 27.39 -3.94 -16.20
C LYS A 511 27.01 -5.32 -16.72
N THR A 512 27.04 -5.45 -18.05
CA THR A 512 26.66 -6.66 -18.77
C THR A 512 27.84 -7.33 -19.47
N THR A 513 29.06 -6.96 -19.09
CA THR A 513 30.31 -7.59 -19.52
C THR A 513 31.27 -7.67 -18.33
N LEU A 514 32.20 -8.62 -18.37
CA LEU A 514 33.20 -8.81 -17.33
C LEU A 514 34.60 -8.79 -17.95
N THR A 515 35.47 -7.91 -17.46
CA THR A 515 36.88 -7.90 -17.83
C THR A 515 37.69 -8.63 -16.76
N ILE A 516 38.47 -9.61 -17.18
CA ILE A 516 39.40 -10.36 -16.33
C ILE A 516 40.80 -10.07 -16.85
N THR A 517 41.67 -9.52 -16.00
CA THR A 517 43.06 -9.21 -16.35
C THR A 517 43.98 -10.31 -15.81
N GLY A 518 44.87 -10.84 -16.65
CA GLY A 518 45.90 -11.79 -16.26
C GLY A 518 45.36 -13.11 -15.68
N ALA A 519 44.28 -13.67 -16.23
CA ALA A 519 43.74 -14.95 -15.78
C ALA A 519 44.82 -16.05 -15.89
N PRO A 520 45.07 -16.84 -14.83
CA PRO A 520 46.00 -17.97 -14.93
C PRO A 520 45.54 -19.01 -15.98
N ALA A 521 46.49 -19.79 -16.50
CA ALA A 521 46.17 -20.91 -17.38
C ALA A 521 45.24 -21.92 -16.68
N ASN A 522 44.29 -22.49 -17.43
CA ASN A 522 43.29 -23.44 -16.94
C ASN A 522 42.46 -22.94 -15.73
N SER A 523 42.19 -21.63 -15.67
CA SER A 523 41.40 -21.05 -14.59
C SER A 523 39.92 -21.40 -14.69
N ILE A 524 39.26 -21.42 -13.55
CA ILE A 524 37.82 -21.62 -13.42
C ILE A 524 37.16 -20.27 -13.19
N LEU A 525 36.18 -19.93 -14.02
CA LEU A 525 35.26 -18.83 -13.79
C LEU A 525 34.06 -19.34 -13.01
N LYS A 526 33.72 -18.66 -11.91
CA LYS A 526 32.49 -18.88 -11.15
C LYS A 526 31.68 -17.59 -11.14
N ILE A 527 30.41 -17.67 -11.53
CA ILE A 527 29.46 -16.56 -11.47
C ILE A 527 28.40 -16.95 -10.43
N VAL A 528 28.25 -16.13 -9.41
CA VAL A 528 27.27 -16.32 -8.32
C VAL A 528 26.19 -15.28 -8.51
N SER A 529 24.95 -15.72 -8.75
CA SER A 529 23.81 -14.87 -9.03
C SER A 529 22.84 -14.85 -7.85
N MET A 530 22.45 -13.65 -7.44
CA MET A 530 21.40 -13.40 -6.48
C MET A 530 20.24 -12.68 -7.18
N PRO A 531 19.42 -13.42 -7.94
CA PRO A 531 18.37 -12.83 -8.75
C PRO A 531 17.32 -12.09 -7.90
N PHE A 532 16.68 -11.13 -8.54
CA PHE A 532 15.46 -10.48 -8.07
C PHE A 532 14.21 -11.29 -8.46
N GLY A 533 13.06 -10.83 -7.97
CA GLY A 533 11.77 -11.34 -8.38
C GLY A 533 11.53 -11.15 -9.88
N ARG A 534 10.74 -12.03 -10.48
CA ARG A 534 10.35 -11.97 -11.89
C ARG A 534 9.46 -10.79 -12.19
N THR A 535 9.59 -10.33 -13.42
CA THR A 535 8.71 -9.35 -14.03
C THR A 535 7.27 -9.81 -13.84
N ASN A 536 6.47 -8.94 -13.24
CA ASN A 536 5.11 -9.26 -12.81
C ASN A 536 4.04 -8.66 -13.73
N SER A 537 4.46 -7.85 -14.70
CA SER A 537 3.65 -7.18 -15.71
C SER A 537 4.34 -7.24 -17.08
N ASP A 538 3.66 -6.76 -18.14
CA ASP A 538 4.26 -6.49 -19.45
C ASP A 538 4.86 -7.71 -20.23
N ALA A 539 5.49 -7.40 -21.37
CA ALA A 539 5.98 -8.40 -22.33
C ALA A 539 7.25 -9.11 -21.83
N GLY A 540 7.97 -8.52 -20.87
CA GLY A 540 9.15 -9.09 -20.24
C GLY A 540 8.87 -10.49 -19.68
N MET A 541 7.67 -10.70 -19.13
CA MET A 541 7.21 -12.00 -18.61
C MET A 541 7.39 -13.16 -19.60
N LEU A 542 7.28 -12.92 -20.90
CA LEU A 542 7.38 -13.98 -21.92
C LEU A 542 8.79 -14.54 -22.07
N THR A 543 9.80 -13.83 -21.55
CA THR A 543 11.21 -14.17 -21.70
C THR A 543 12.01 -14.13 -20.39
N ASP A 544 11.34 -13.89 -19.26
CA ASP A 544 11.95 -13.57 -17.96
C ASP A 544 12.47 -14.77 -17.16
N GLY A 545 13.39 -15.53 -17.74
CA GLY A 545 14.17 -16.48 -16.95
C GLY A 545 15.18 -15.72 -16.09
N ARG A 546 15.23 -15.97 -14.78
CA ARG A 546 16.21 -15.34 -13.88
C ARG A 546 17.54 -16.12 -13.82
N GLY A 547 18.59 -15.47 -13.34
CA GLY A 547 19.96 -16.01 -13.37
C GLY A 547 20.60 -15.97 -14.75
N LEU A 548 21.64 -16.78 -14.96
CA LEU A 548 22.41 -16.82 -16.20
C LEU A 548 21.81 -17.79 -17.22
N SER A 549 21.75 -17.40 -18.50
CA SER A 549 21.44 -18.30 -19.61
C SER A 549 22.00 -17.80 -20.93
N GLY A 550 21.79 -18.56 -22.00
CA GLY A 550 22.31 -18.22 -23.34
C GLY A 550 23.81 -18.44 -23.42
N GLU A 551 24.40 -18.10 -24.57
CA GLU A 551 25.83 -18.27 -24.82
C GLU A 551 26.63 -17.26 -24.00
N VAL A 552 27.75 -17.72 -23.47
CA VAL A 552 28.72 -16.89 -22.77
C VAL A 552 30.04 -17.03 -23.50
N PHE A 553 30.67 -15.91 -23.81
CA PHE A 553 31.86 -15.89 -24.65
C PHE A 553 33.05 -15.36 -23.86
N ALA A 554 34.22 -15.95 -24.05
CA ALA A 554 35.50 -15.35 -23.67
C ALA A 554 36.24 -14.92 -24.93
N ASN A 555 36.43 -13.61 -25.12
CA ASN A 555 37.04 -13.03 -26.33
C ASN A 555 36.38 -13.53 -27.64
N GLY A 556 35.05 -13.71 -27.63
CA GLY A 556 34.28 -14.21 -28.76
C GLY A 556 34.22 -15.74 -28.92
N VAL A 557 34.89 -16.52 -28.05
CA VAL A 557 34.81 -17.98 -28.04
C VAL A 557 33.79 -18.46 -27.02
N VAL A 558 32.83 -19.29 -27.44
CA VAL A 558 31.78 -19.84 -26.56
C VAL A 558 32.40 -20.71 -25.46
N LEU A 559 31.97 -20.48 -24.22
CA LEU A 559 32.29 -21.28 -23.04
C LEU A 559 31.25 -22.41 -22.89
N SER A 560 31.73 -23.65 -22.73
CA SER A 560 30.88 -24.84 -22.61
C SER A 560 31.30 -25.73 -21.43
N GLY A 561 30.43 -26.68 -21.06
CA GLY A 561 30.67 -27.62 -19.95
C GLY A 561 30.43 -27.01 -18.56
N TRP A 562 29.31 -26.31 -18.40
CA TRP A 562 28.91 -25.63 -17.17
C TRP A 562 28.51 -26.60 -16.07
N SER A 563 29.01 -26.35 -14.85
CA SER A 563 28.56 -26.98 -13.61
C SER A 563 27.79 -25.97 -12.76
N MET A 564 26.61 -26.35 -12.25
CA MET A 564 25.66 -25.42 -11.67
C MET A 564 24.98 -25.97 -10.40
N SER A 565 24.47 -25.05 -9.59
CA SER A 565 23.60 -25.34 -8.44
C SER A 565 22.63 -24.21 -8.17
N LEU A 566 21.53 -24.52 -7.49
CA LEU A 566 20.62 -23.56 -6.90
C LEU A 566 20.51 -23.83 -5.39
N SER A 567 20.82 -22.83 -4.58
CA SER A 567 20.58 -22.84 -3.14
C SER A 567 19.23 -22.16 -2.86
N PRO A 568 18.17 -22.92 -2.55
CA PRO A 568 16.83 -22.37 -2.38
C PRO A 568 16.61 -21.67 -1.03
N MET A 569 17.54 -21.83 -0.09
CA MET A 569 17.51 -21.20 1.24
C MET A 569 16.17 -21.42 1.96
N THR A 570 15.65 -22.65 1.91
CA THR A 570 14.42 -22.98 2.64
C THR A 570 14.65 -22.82 4.15
N ALA A 571 13.57 -22.67 4.94
CA ALA A 571 13.67 -22.61 6.39
C ALA A 571 14.49 -23.80 6.95
N LYS A 572 14.27 -25.00 6.39
CA LYS A 572 15.01 -26.21 6.75
C LYS A 572 16.51 -26.09 6.42
N ASP A 573 16.87 -25.56 5.26
CA ASP A 573 18.27 -25.38 4.88
C ASP A 573 18.96 -24.44 5.85
N ILE A 574 18.34 -23.30 6.16
CA ILE A 574 18.88 -22.28 7.06
C ILE A 574 19.05 -22.81 8.49
N THR A 575 18.07 -23.56 9.01
CA THR A 575 18.15 -24.14 10.36
C THR A 575 19.23 -25.21 10.49
N ASN A 576 19.61 -25.88 9.39
CA ASN A 576 20.59 -26.97 9.40
C ASN A 576 22.02 -26.51 9.05
N LEU A 577 22.25 -25.21 8.85
CA LEU A 577 23.59 -24.68 8.59
C LEU A 577 24.50 -24.88 9.82
N SER A 578 25.73 -25.36 9.59
CA SER A 578 26.81 -25.31 10.58
C SER A 578 27.60 -24.00 10.44
N PHE A 579 27.99 -23.43 11.57
CA PHE A 579 28.73 -22.16 11.65
C PHE A 579 30.01 -22.40 12.45
N ASP A 580 31.15 -22.32 11.76
CA ASP A 580 32.41 -22.88 12.26
C ASP A 580 33.55 -21.83 12.23
N SER A 581 33.26 -20.59 11.85
CA SER A 581 34.24 -19.49 11.78
C SER A 581 33.86 -18.31 12.66
N ALA A 582 34.85 -17.67 13.27
CA ALA A 582 34.71 -16.42 14.02
C ALA A 582 34.69 -15.17 13.13
N GLU A 583 35.13 -15.29 11.87
CA GLU A 583 35.18 -14.18 10.91
C GLU A 583 34.62 -14.57 9.54
N ALA A 584 34.10 -13.58 8.82
CA ALA A 584 33.67 -13.73 7.43
C ALA A 584 34.88 -13.83 6.49
N VAL A 585 34.72 -14.55 5.38
CA VAL A 585 35.75 -14.60 4.34
C VAL A 585 35.58 -13.38 3.43
N ALA A 586 36.55 -12.48 3.48
CA ALA A 586 36.54 -11.26 2.67
C ALA A 586 36.35 -11.57 1.18
N GLY A 587 35.44 -10.84 0.53
CA GLY A 587 35.17 -10.96 -0.90
C GLY A 587 34.29 -12.15 -1.31
N SER A 588 33.80 -12.97 -0.37
CA SER A 588 32.89 -14.09 -0.64
C SER A 588 31.55 -13.89 0.08
N PRO A 589 30.40 -14.27 -0.52
CA PRO A 589 29.14 -14.38 0.19
C PRO A 589 29.27 -15.30 1.39
N PHE A 590 28.51 -14.98 2.44
CA PHE A 590 28.51 -15.76 3.68
C PHE A 590 27.16 -15.73 4.37
N HIS A 591 26.96 -16.71 5.25
CA HIS A 591 25.91 -16.66 6.27
C HIS A 591 26.54 -16.23 7.60
N ALA A 592 25.88 -15.32 8.30
CA ALA A 592 26.21 -14.90 9.65
C ALA A 592 25.07 -15.27 10.60
N LYS A 593 25.35 -15.93 11.72
CA LYS A 593 24.37 -16.32 12.73
C LYS A 593 24.69 -15.69 14.08
N ALA A 594 23.68 -15.12 14.72
CA ALA A 594 23.71 -14.67 16.11
C ALA A 594 22.38 -14.94 16.80
N THR A 595 22.32 -14.67 18.10
CA THR A 595 21.11 -14.74 18.90
C THR A 595 20.83 -13.44 19.62
N PHE A 596 19.56 -13.13 19.85
CA PHE A 596 19.12 -12.03 20.72
C PHE A 596 18.01 -12.51 21.65
N ASN A 597 17.85 -11.84 22.79
CA ASN A 597 16.83 -12.18 23.78
C ASN A 597 15.74 -11.11 23.81
N ILE A 598 14.49 -11.55 24.01
CA ILE A 598 13.34 -10.66 24.23
C ILE A 598 12.52 -11.13 25.43
N ASP A 599 11.91 -10.20 26.16
CA ASP A 599 11.07 -10.53 27.32
C ASP A 599 9.65 -10.95 26.93
N ALA A 600 9.17 -10.46 25.80
CA ALA A 600 7.88 -10.79 25.22
C ALA A 600 7.93 -10.67 23.69
N PRO A 601 7.21 -11.53 22.95
CA PRO A 601 7.05 -11.37 21.50
C PRO A 601 6.33 -10.06 21.17
N LYS A 602 7.01 -9.19 20.41
CA LYS A 602 6.51 -7.90 19.93
C LYS A 602 6.97 -7.69 18.49
N ASP A 603 6.16 -7.02 17.69
CA ASP A 603 6.55 -6.57 16.35
C ASP A 603 7.79 -5.68 16.43
N MET A 604 8.70 -5.84 15.48
CA MET A 604 9.90 -5.00 15.38
C MET A 604 10.37 -4.84 13.93
N TYR A 605 11.30 -3.92 13.73
CA TYR A 605 12.01 -3.71 12.48
C TYR A 605 13.51 -3.92 12.71
N ILE A 606 14.12 -4.76 11.89
CA ILE A 606 15.56 -5.05 11.93
C ILE A 606 16.27 -4.08 10.98
N ASP A 607 17.15 -3.25 11.52
CA ASP A 607 17.90 -2.25 10.75
C ASP A 607 19.15 -2.87 10.13
N MET A 608 19.23 -2.77 8.81
CA MET A 608 20.29 -3.35 8.00
C MET A 608 21.29 -2.30 7.53
N THR A 609 21.23 -1.05 8.02
CA THR A 609 22.05 0.07 7.52
C THR A 609 23.56 -0.22 7.50
N ASP A 610 24.05 -1.05 8.44
CA ASP A 610 25.46 -1.47 8.49
C ASP A 610 25.77 -2.71 7.65
N TRP A 611 24.83 -3.21 6.85
CA TRP A 611 24.95 -4.31 5.90
C TRP A 611 24.77 -3.79 4.47
N GLU A 612 25.00 -4.61 3.44
CA GLU A 612 24.96 -4.15 2.04
C GLU A 612 23.78 -4.71 1.26
N THR A 613 23.75 -6.03 1.01
CA THR A 613 22.63 -6.67 0.29
C THR A 613 22.54 -8.16 0.54
N GLY A 614 21.33 -8.69 0.69
CA GLY A 614 21.11 -10.10 0.95
C GLY A 614 19.74 -10.40 1.57
N TYR A 615 19.68 -11.43 2.43
CA TYR A 615 18.44 -11.90 3.06
C TYR A 615 18.57 -12.04 4.58
N VAL A 616 17.48 -11.80 5.31
CA VAL A 616 17.43 -11.98 6.77
C VAL A 616 16.42 -13.06 7.14
N PHE A 617 16.82 -13.93 8.06
CA PHE A 617 15.99 -14.99 8.61
C PHE A 617 15.92 -14.87 10.14
N VAL A 618 14.72 -15.00 10.69
CA VAL A 618 14.51 -15.04 12.15
C VAL A 618 13.77 -16.31 12.52
N ASN A 619 14.35 -17.12 13.40
CA ASN A 619 13.82 -18.45 13.76
C ASN A 619 13.45 -19.32 12.53
N GLY A 620 14.24 -19.20 11.46
CA GLY A 620 14.01 -19.90 10.18
C GLY A 620 12.99 -19.24 9.23
N HIS A 621 12.26 -18.20 9.67
CA HIS A 621 11.37 -17.42 8.80
C HIS A 621 12.18 -16.44 7.95
N ASN A 622 12.06 -16.53 6.62
CA ASN A 622 12.69 -15.60 5.70
C ASN A 622 11.91 -14.27 5.69
N LEU A 623 12.50 -13.20 6.23
CA LEU A 623 11.89 -11.87 6.27
C LEU A 623 11.92 -11.20 4.90
N GLY A 624 12.80 -11.62 4.00
CA GLY A 624 12.96 -11.07 2.65
C GLY A 624 14.30 -10.38 2.44
N ARG A 625 14.40 -9.67 1.30
CA ARG A 625 15.63 -9.04 0.82
C ARG A 625 15.87 -7.68 1.48
N TYR A 626 17.11 -7.38 1.84
CA TYR A 626 17.56 -6.01 2.10
C TYR A 626 18.57 -5.55 1.03
N TRP A 627 18.58 -4.25 0.73
CA TRP A 627 19.60 -3.61 -0.10
C TRP A 627 19.75 -2.13 0.28
N THR A 628 20.63 -1.87 1.24
CA THR A 628 20.65 -0.60 1.99
C THR A 628 21.23 0.57 1.20
N ALA A 629 22.19 0.28 0.32
CA ALA A 629 22.79 1.26 -0.58
C ALA A 629 21.80 1.73 -1.67
N ALA A 630 20.89 0.84 -2.10
CA ALA A 630 19.85 1.20 -3.06
C ALA A 630 18.68 1.95 -2.40
N GLY A 631 18.22 1.50 -1.21
CA GLY A 631 17.06 2.09 -0.54
C GLY A 631 15.76 1.95 -1.37
N PRO A 632 14.66 2.60 -0.96
CA PRO A 632 14.54 3.45 0.23
C PRO A 632 14.39 2.63 1.52
N GLN A 633 14.04 1.35 1.40
CA GLN A 633 13.92 0.43 2.52
C GLN A 633 15.29 0.11 3.13
N LYS A 634 15.44 0.34 4.43
CA LYS A 634 16.65 -0.04 5.19
C LYS A 634 16.38 -0.98 6.36
N ARG A 635 15.10 -1.17 6.70
CA ARG A 635 14.67 -2.04 7.78
C ARG A 635 13.69 -3.09 7.28
N LEU A 636 13.81 -4.30 7.81
CA LEU A 636 12.91 -5.41 7.52
C LEU A 636 11.93 -5.61 8.67
N TYR A 637 10.64 -5.72 8.34
CA TYR A 637 9.60 -6.01 9.31
C TYR A 637 9.73 -7.45 9.82
N CYS A 638 9.74 -7.61 11.15
CA CYS A 638 9.75 -8.88 11.85
C CYS A 638 8.49 -8.98 12.73
N PRO A 639 7.49 -9.78 12.32
CA PRO A 639 6.28 -10.00 13.10
C PRO A 639 6.58 -10.65 14.46
N GLY A 640 6.01 -10.11 15.53
CA GLY A 640 6.11 -10.64 16.88
C GLY A 640 5.65 -12.08 16.99
N VAL A 641 4.67 -12.49 16.18
CA VAL A 641 4.18 -13.88 16.11
C VAL A 641 5.17 -14.91 15.56
N TRP A 642 6.32 -14.47 15.05
CA TRP A 642 7.45 -15.34 14.64
C TRP A 642 8.58 -15.36 15.68
N LEU A 643 8.41 -14.63 16.77
CA LEU A 643 9.34 -14.58 17.89
C LEU A 643 8.85 -15.44 19.06
N VAL A 644 9.81 -15.86 19.87
CA VAL A 644 9.55 -16.56 21.13
C VAL A 644 10.14 -15.77 22.29
N LYS A 645 9.51 -15.86 23.47
CA LYS A 645 10.10 -15.31 24.69
C LYS A 645 11.45 -15.97 24.97
N GLY A 646 12.44 -15.17 25.34
CA GLY A 646 13.82 -15.62 25.54
C GLY A 646 14.62 -15.53 24.25
N GLN A 647 15.43 -16.55 23.97
CA GLN A 647 16.40 -16.56 22.88
C GLN A 647 15.73 -16.76 21.51
N ASN A 648 16.12 -15.93 20.55
CA ASN A 648 15.73 -16.02 19.14
C ASN A 648 16.98 -16.08 18.27
N ASP A 649 16.93 -16.87 17.21
CA ASP A 649 17.99 -16.98 16.21
C ASP A 649 17.79 -15.95 15.10
N VAL A 650 18.86 -15.25 14.72
CA VAL A 650 18.93 -14.47 13.47
C VAL A 650 20.04 -15.00 12.59
N VAL A 651 19.71 -15.26 11.32
CA VAL A 651 20.68 -15.62 10.28
C VAL A 651 20.59 -14.59 9.16
N ILE A 652 21.74 -14.07 8.73
CA ILE A 652 21.84 -13.10 7.65
C ILE A 652 22.66 -13.75 6.54
N PHE A 653 22.11 -13.83 5.34
CA PHE A 653 22.91 -14.03 4.13
C PHE A 653 23.36 -12.66 3.64
N GLU A 654 24.66 -12.46 3.52
CA GLU A 654 25.27 -11.24 2.96
C GLU A 654 26.02 -11.61 1.69
N PHE A 655 25.76 -10.84 0.63
CA PHE A 655 26.12 -11.22 -0.73
C PHE A 655 27.36 -10.49 -1.24
N THR A 656 27.55 -9.21 -0.94
CA THR A 656 28.64 -8.39 -1.51
C THR A 656 29.61 -7.87 -0.47
N LYS A 657 29.15 -7.60 0.74
CA LYS A 657 30.01 -7.04 1.78
C LYS A 657 31.03 -8.07 2.25
N GLY A 658 32.29 -7.65 2.46
CA GLY A 658 33.36 -8.54 2.94
C GLY A 658 33.38 -8.80 4.45
N SER A 659 32.46 -8.22 5.23
CA SER A 659 32.39 -8.36 6.69
C SER A 659 30.98 -8.09 7.21
N ALA A 660 30.67 -8.58 8.42
CA ALA A 660 29.40 -8.29 9.07
C ALA A 660 29.25 -6.81 9.48
N GLY A 661 28.01 -6.34 9.42
CA GLY A 661 27.56 -5.12 10.09
C GLY A 661 27.09 -5.37 11.52
N ASP A 662 26.86 -4.29 12.27
CA ASP A 662 26.07 -4.37 13.50
C ASP A 662 24.58 -4.54 13.13
N LEU A 663 23.78 -5.08 14.05
CA LEU A 663 22.34 -5.26 13.89
C LEU A 663 21.59 -4.52 14.99
N SER A 664 20.64 -3.66 14.63
CA SER A 664 19.85 -2.88 15.59
C SER A 664 18.35 -3.09 15.35
N PHE A 665 17.53 -2.83 16.38
CA PHE A 665 16.10 -3.13 16.37
C PHE A 665 15.27 -1.90 16.70
N TYR A 666 14.21 -1.67 15.94
CA TYR A 666 13.37 -0.48 16.03
C TYR A 666 11.88 -0.83 16.08
N GLY A 667 11.06 0.07 16.63
CA GLY A 667 9.60 -0.05 16.65
C GLY A 667 8.93 0.39 15.35
N LYS A 668 9.68 1.05 14.45
CA LYS A 668 9.15 1.66 13.22
C LYS A 668 10.05 1.37 12.00
N SER A 669 9.44 1.35 10.82
CA SER A 669 10.10 1.07 9.54
C SER A 669 11.24 2.04 9.21
N GLY A 670 11.14 3.30 9.66
CA GLY A 670 12.08 4.35 9.31
C GLY A 670 12.05 4.74 7.83
N MET A 671 11.08 4.22 7.06
CA MET A 671 10.90 4.55 5.65
C MET A 671 10.40 6.00 5.53
N LYS A 672 11.03 6.77 4.64
CA LYS A 672 10.63 8.16 4.38
C LYS A 672 9.48 8.19 3.40
N TYR A 673 8.49 9.05 3.62
CA TYR A 673 7.38 9.25 2.69
C TYR A 673 7.63 10.42 1.71
N SER A 674 6.99 10.39 0.53
CA SER A 674 7.14 11.37 -0.57
C SER A 674 6.55 12.74 -0.26
N ASP A 675 5.57 12.80 0.64
CA ASP A 675 4.92 14.05 0.98
C ASP A 675 5.79 14.88 1.92
N LYS A 676 6.11 16.07 1.42
CA LYS A 676 6.46 17.24 2.22
C LYS A 676 5.23 17.58 3.04
N ALA A 677 5.12 17.03 4.25
CA ALA A 677 4.31 17.70 5.27
C ALA A 677 4.70 19.21 5.22
N PRO A 678 3.75 20.16 5.20
CA PRO A 678 4.12 21.51 5.62
C PRO A 678 4.86 21.35 6.93
N ALA A 679 6.04 21.98 7.00
CA ALA A 679 7.01 21.78 8.06
C ALA A 679 6.31 21.56 9.41
N SER A 680 6.65 20.46 10.08
CA SER A 680 6.23 20.19 11.45
C SER A 680 6.53 21.42 12.30
N GLY A 681 5.52 22.22 12.51
CA GLY A 681 5.55 23.46 13.25
C GLY A 681 4.11 23.79 13.60
N PRO A 682 3.73 23.77 14.89
CA PRO A 682 2.43 24.26 15.30
C PRO A 682 2.51 25.78 15.22
N ALA A 683 2.41 26.33 14.03
CA ALA A 683 2.28 27.77 13.86
C ALA A 683 0.83 28.04 13.48
N VAL A 684 -0.06 27.97 14.47
CA VAL A 684 -1.29 28.75 14.35
C VAL A 684 -0.85 30.21 14.47
N PHE A 685 -0.81 30.88 13.33
CA PHE A 685 -0.34 32.25 13.23
C PHE A 685 -1.38 33.23 13.83
N ALA A 686 -0.96 34.45 14.15
CA ALA A 686 -1.87 35.45 14.70
C ALA A 686 -2.85 35.95 13.62
N CYS A 687 -4.15 35.70 13.79
CA CYS A 687 -5.20 36.31 12.95
C CYS A 687 -5.78 37.53 13.68
N PRO A 688 -5.66 38.76 13.14
CA PRO A 688 -6.14 39.99 13.80
C PRO A 688 -7.64 40.00 14.10
N ASP A 689 -8.44 39.36 13.25
CA ASP A 689 -9.89 39.20 13.42
C ASP A 689 -10.28 37.91 14.16
N GLY A 690 -9.31 37.02 14.43
CA GLY A 690 -9.50 35.74 15.14
C GLY A 690 -9.93 34.59 14.24
N TYR A 691 -10.26 33.46 14.85
CA TYR A 691 -10.61 32.20 14.19
C TYR A 691 -11.99 31.71 14.61
N HIS A 692 -12.74 31.14 13.68
CA HIS A 692 -13.78 30.17 14.01
C HIS A 692 -13.13 28.80 14.18
N ILE A 693 -13.53 28.08 15.23
CA ILE A 693 -13.04 26.73 15.52
C ILE A 693 -14.19 25.77 15.18
N GLN A 694 -14.12 25.13 14.02
CA GLN A 694 -15.19 24.28 13.51
C GLN A 694 -14.92 22.81 13.85
N ASN A 695 -15.94 22.11 14.35
CA ASN A 695 -15.86 20.67 14.50
C ASN A 695 -16.04 19.99 13.13
N VAL A 696 -15.07 19.16 12.72
CA VAL A 696 -15.06 18.54 11.38
C VAL A 696 -16.25 17.60 11.16
N ARG A 697 -16.76 16.97 12.23
CA ARG A 697 -17.85 15.99 12.15
C ARG A 697 -19.23 16.64 12.06
N SER A 698 -19.47 17.68 12.85
CA SER A 698 -20.80 18.32 12.94
C SER A 698 -20.92 19.57 12.07
N ASN A 699 -19.82 20.10 11.54
CA ASN A 699 -19.70 21.41 10.89
C ASN A 699 -20.13 22.60 11.77
N LEU A 700 -20.43 22.38 13.05
CA LEU A 700 -20.79 23.43 14.00
C LEU A 700 -19.53 24.16 14.48
N LEU A 701 -19.69 25.44 14.79
CA LEU A 701 -18.64 26.30 15.33
C LEU A 701 -18.62 26.22 16.85
N LEU A 702 -17.42 26.27 17.41
CA LEU A 702 -17.22 26.47 18.84
C LEU A 702 -17.65 27.90 19.21
N GLN A 703 -18.54 28.01 20.17
CA GLN A 703 -19.09 29.24 20.70
C GLN A 703 -18.86 29.30 22.21
N SER A 704 -18.54 30.48 22.74
CA SER A 704 -18.61 30.71 24.18
C SER A 704 -20.02 31.14 24.60
N ASN A 705 -20.54 30.53 25.65
CA ASN A 705 -21.76 30.92 26.35
C ASN A 705 -21.42 31.23 27.81
N ASN A 706 -21.15 32.50 28.11
CA ASN A 706 -20.70 32.97 29.43
C ASN A 706 -19.51 32.18 29.99
N GLY A 707 -18.46 32.01 29.17
CA GLY A 707 -17.27 31.24 29.50
C GLY A 707 -17.41 29.72 29.40
N THR A 708 -18.59 29.20 29.05
CA THR A 708 -18.79 27.77 28.79
C THR A 708 -18.72 27.50 27.28
N PRO A 709 -17.80 26.64 26.79
CA PRO A 709 -17.74 26.29 25.38
C PRO A 709 -18.92 25.38 24.98
N VAL A 710 -19.63 25.77 23.91
CA VAL A 710 -20.74 25.03 23.30
C VAL A 710 -20.55 24.96 21.78
N LEU A 711 -21.17 24.00 21.10
CA LEU A 711 -21.23 24.00 19.63
C LEU A 711 -22.53 24.65 19.16
N ALA A 712 -22.44 25.50 18.16
CA ALA A 712 -23.58 26.18 17.56
C ALA A 712 -23.44 26.26 16.04
N ALA A 713 -24.58 26.42 15.36
CA ALA A 713 -24.58 26.79 13.95
C ALA A 713 -23.92 28.17 13.80
N ALA A 714 -23.34 28.43 12.63
CA ALA A 714 -22.70 29.72 12.38
C ALA A 714 -23.68 30.88 12.51
N ASP A 715 -23.28 31.89 13.26
CA ASP A 715 -23.98 33.16 13.38
C ASP A 715 -22.97 34.28 13.11
N ALA A 716 -23.06 34.86 11.91
CA ALA A 716 -22.13 35.86 11.41
C ALA A 716 -22.07 37.15 12.26
N ALA A 717 -23.00 37.37 13.20
CA ALA A 717 -23.01 38.52 14.10
C ALA A 717 -22.38 38.23 15.48
N ALA A 718 -22.04 36.98 15.80
CA ALA A 718 -21.70 36.56 17.15
C ALA A 718 -20.18 36.55 17.39
N GLN A 719 -19.63 37.61 18.00
CA GLN A 719 -18.24 37.64 18.49
C GLN A 719 -17.91 36.47 19.43
N THR A 720 -18.93 35.85 20.02
CA THR A 720 -18.84 34.65 20.86
C THR A 720 -18.41 33.39 20.08
N GLN A 721 -18.42 33.40 18.74
CA GLN A 721 -17.93 32.29 17.90
C GLN A 721 -16.50 32.51 17.38
N THR A 722 -15.86 33.59 17.80
CA THR A 722 -14.52 33.97 17.31
C THR A 722 -13.48 33.87 18.42
N TRP A 723 -12.35 33.27 18.10
CA TRP A 723 -11.33 32.86 19.06
C TRP A 723 -9.94 33.35 18.64
N ASN A 724 -9.19 33.94 19.56
CA ASN A 724 -7.76 34.16 19.40
C ASN A 724 -7.02 32.88 19.74
N ILE A 725 -6.06 32.51 18.90
CA ILE A 725 -5.21 31.35 19.11
C ILE A 725 -3.77 31.85 19.28
N ILE A 726 -3.17 31.53 20.43
CA ILE A 726 -1.80 31.91 20.76
C ILE A 726 -1.00 30.62 20.95
N VAL A 727 0.04 30.43 20.15
CA VAL A 727 0.92 29.27 20.27
C VAL A 727 2.29 29.67 20.80
N ASP A 728 2.74 29.02 21.87
CA ASP A 728 4.05 29.25 22.50
C ASP A 728 4.72 27.91 22.86
N ALA A 729 5.86 27.63 22.22
CA ALA A 729 6.63 26.39 22.40
C ALA A 729 5.80 25.09 22.33
N GLY A 730 4.88 25.00 21.37
CA GLY A 730 3.99 23.84 21.17
C GLY A 730 2.72 23.83 22.04
N ASN A 731 2.54 24.82 22.91
CA ASN A 731 1.33 25.01 23.72
C ASN A 731 0.37 25.97 23.02
N VAL A 732 -0.92 25.65 23.00
CA VAL A 732 -1.98 26.47 22.43
C VAL A 732 -2.86 27.06 23.54
N LYS A 733 -3.04 28.38 23.52
CA LYS A 733 -4.07 29.10 24.27
C LYS A 733 -5.17 29.52 23.30
N ILE A 734 -6.41 29.18 23.63
CA ILE A 734 -7.60 29.50 22.84
C ILE A 734 -8.47 30.43 23.69
N ILE A 735 -8.63 31.68 23.25
CA ILE A 735 -9.27 32.76 24.00
C ILE A 735 -10.45 33.28 23.20
N ASN A 736 -11.65 33.25 23.77
CA ASN A 736 -12.82 33.81 23.09
C ASN A 736 -12.70 35.34 23.01
N ARG A 737 -13.08 35.93 21.87
CA ARG A 737 -12.93 37.37 21.67
C ARG A 737 -14.00 38.19 22.38
N ALA A 738 -15.21 37.66 22.57
CA ALA A 738 -16.31 38.40 23.18
C ALA A 738 -16.16 38.52 24.70
N ASP A 739 -15.90 37.41 25.39
CA ASP A 739 -15.90 37.35 26.85
C ASP A 739 -14.52 37.09 27.47
N GLN A 740 -13.47 36.99 26.64
CA GLN A 740 -12.09 36.70 27.05
C GLN A 740 -11.92 35.36 27.80
N SER A 741 -12.92 34.48 27.72
CA SER A 741 -12.83 33.15 28.32
C SER A 741 -11.73 32.33 27.66
N ILE A 742 -10.94 31.66 28.50
CA ILE A 742 -9.91 30.73 28.03
C ILE A 742 -10.54 29.34 28.00
N LEU A 743 -10.41 28.64 26.88
CA LEU A 743 -10.80 27.24 26.80
C LEU A 743 -9.90 26.44 27.76
N ALA A 744 -10.38 26.12 28.95
CA ALA A 744 -9.70 25.30 29.96
C ALA A 744 -10.66 24.25 30.51
N LEU A 745 -10.15 23.04 30.80
CA LEU A 745 -10.95 21.87 31.20
C LEU A 745 -11.76 22.09 32.50
N ASP A 746 -11.40 23.06 33.33
CA ASP A 746 -11.94 23.27 34.69
C ASP A 746 -12.18 24.75 35.06
N GLY A 747 -12.14 25.66 34.08
CA GLY A 747 -12.30 27.10 34.33
C GLY A 747 -11.08 27.78 34.99
N SER A 748 -9.96 27.06 35.19
CA SER A 748 -8.70 27.66 35.64
C SER A 748 -7.83 28.08 34.44
N ALA A 749 -7.16 29.23 34.53
CA ALA A 749 -6.22 29.69 33.50
C ALA A 749 -4.93 28.84 33.39
N ALA A 750 -4.83 27.73 34.12
CA ALA A 750 -3.59 27.00 34.37
C ALA A 750 -3.37 25.73 33.52
N LYS A 751 -4.34 25.29 32.71
CA LYS A 751 -4.17 24.11 31.83
C LYS A 751 -3.87 24.53 30.38
N LYS A 752 -2.78 23.99 29.83
CA LYS A 752 -2.27 24.26 28.47
C LYS A 752 -2.75 23.16 27.51
N TRP A 753 -3.09 23.52 26.27
CA TRP A 753 -3.45 22.56 25.23
C TRP A 753 -2.29 22.30 24.28
N GLN A 754 -2.24 21.13 23.66
CA GLN A 754 -1.37 20.79 22.55
C GLN A 754 -2.24 20.55 21.31
N ALA A 755 -1.95 21.27 20.22
CA ALA A 755 -2.54 21.01 18.91
C ALA A 755 -1.56 20.17 18.10
N THR A 756 -1.99 18.97 17.72
CA THR A 756 -1.25 18.15 16.77
C THR A 756 -1.84 18.39 15.39
N TRP A 757 -1.02 18.93 14.49
CA TRP A 757 -1.41 19.14 13.09
C TRP A 757 -1.57 17.77 12.43
N LEU A 758 -2.70 17.57 11.75
CA LEU A 758 -3.02 16.28 11.12
C LEU A 758 -3.09 16.38 9.60
N MET A 759 -3.56 17.52 9.07
CA MET A 759 -3.79 17.78 7.63
C MET A 759 -4.23 19.24 7.43
N SER A 760 -4.30 19.74 6.19
CA SER A 760 -4.93 21.00 5.73
C SER A 760 -5.88 21.70 6.75
N ASN A 761 -5.29 22.50 7.64
CA ASN A 761 -5.96 23.26 8.72
C ASN A 761 -6.82 22.45 9.73
N CYS A 762 -6.68 21.13 9.83
CA CYS A 762 -7.33 20.30 10.86
C CYS A 762 -6.34 19.88 11.96
N TYR A 763 -6.81 19.95 13.21
CA TYR A 763 -6.01 19.75 14.41
C TYR A 763 -6.76 18.86 15.41
N THR A 764 -6.02 18.06 16.18
CA THR A 764 -6.52 17.49 17.44
C THR A 764 -6.13 18.42 18.59
N LEU A 765 -7.09 18.76 19.46
CA LEU A 765 -6.84 19.55 20.67
C LEU A 765 -6.81 18.63 21.90
N THR A 766 -5.67 18.58 22.60
CA THR A 766 -5.44 17.78 23.83
C THR A 766 -4.92 18.64 24.97
N SER A 767 -5.15 18.27 26.24
CA SER A 767 -4.55 18.98 27.40
C SER A 767 -3.29 18.28 27.93
N ILE A 768 -2.36 19.05 28.51
CA ILE A 768 -1.00 18.57 28.89
C ILE A 768 -0.93 17.74 30.19
N PRO A 769 -1.68 18.03 31.27
CA PRO A 769 -1.60 17.19 32.48
C PRO A 769 -2.49 15.94 32.42
N GLU A 770 -3.53 15.96 31.58
CA GLU A 770 -4.54 14.91 31.47
C GLU A 770 -4.91 14.80 29.99
N ASN A 771 -4.67 13.66 29.36
CA ASN A 771 -5.01 13.37 27.95
C ASN A 771 -6.55 13.35 27.71
N LEU A 772 -7.23 14.46 28.01
CA LEU A 772 -8.66 14.70 27.86
C LEU A 772 -8.89 15.33 26.48
N LEU A 773 -9.82 14.75 25.73
CA LEU A 773 -10.17 15.14 24.36
C LEU A 773 -11.48 15.95 24.36
N LEU A 774 -11.59 16.90 23.43
CA LEU A 774 -12.84 17.62 23.17
C LEU A 774 -13.79 16.73 22.35
N GLU A 775 -14.91 16.28 22.92
CA GLU A 775 -15.94 15.51 22.20
C GLU A 775 -17.29 16.26 22.25
N ALA A 776 -18.03 16.24 21.13
CA ALA A 776 -19.37 16.81 21.05
C ALA A 776 -20.41 15.74 20.70
N ALA A 777 -21.55 15.77 21.38
CA ALA A 777 -22.72 14.93 21.06
C ALA A 777 -23.63 15.65 20.04
N PRO A 778 -24.33 14.92 19.15
CA PRO A 778 -25.29 15.52 18.22
C PRO A 778 -26.47 16.16 18.97
N ALA A 779 -27.03 17.22 18.38
CA ALA A 779 -28.09 18.00 18.98
C ALA A 779 -29.38 17.19 19.22
N ALA A 780 -30.00 17.33 20.39
CA ALA A 780 -31.40 17.00 20.58
C ALA A 780 -32.29 18.03 19.85
N PRO A 781 -33.45 17.63 19.30
CA PRO A 781 -34.35 18.54 18.59
C PRO A 781 -34.83 19.70 19.48
N ALA A 782 -35.12 20.84 18.84
CA ALA A 782 -35.38 22.13 19.48
C ALA A 782 -36.40 22.03 20.64
N GLY A 783 -35.96 22.40 21.85
CA GLY A 783 -36.84 22.51 23.02
C GLY A 783 -36.21 22.24 24.39
N ALA A 784 -34.97 21.76 24.49
CA ALA A 784 -34.29 21.54 25.77
C ALA A 784 -33.00 22.36 25.87
N GLY A 785 -32.87 23.13 26.95
CA GLY A 785 -31.73 24.01 27.19
C GLY A 785 -30.43 23.25 27.47
N GLY A 786 -29.33 23.82 26.95
CA GLY A 786 -27.96 23.58 27.40
C GLY A 786 -27.31 22.29 26.89
N PHE A 787 -26.53 22.39 25.80
CA PHE A 787 -25.53 21.37 25.48
C PHE A 787 -24.31 21.53 26.39
N VAL A 788 -23.93 20.47 27.09
CA VAL A 788 -22.68 20.39 27.88
C VAL A 788 -21.63 19.65 27.06
N LEU A 789 -20.48 20.28 26.86
CA LEU A 789 -19.30 19.65 26.27
C LEU A 789 -18.72 18.63 27.26
N ALA A 790 -18.56 17.36 26.86
CA ALA A 790 -18.01 16.32 27.73
C ALA A 790 -16.53 16.07 27.41
N LEU A 791 -15.67 16.24 28.41
CA LEU A 791 -14.24 15.91 28.35
C LEU A 791 -14.08 14.50 28.93
N LYS A 792 -13.92 13.48 28.07
CA LYS A 792 -13.82 12.09 28.54
C LYS A 792 -12.37 11.73 28.87
N PRO A 793 -12.09 11.12 30.04
CA PRO A 793 -10.78 10.56 30.35
C PRO A 793 -10.44 9.38 29.42
N LYS A 794 -9.15 9.15 29.22
CA LYS A 794 -8.60 8.13 28.33
C LYS A 794 -9.16 6.74 28.69
N VAL A 795 -9.60 6.04 27.64
CA VAL A 795 -9.97 4.61 27.58
C VAL A 795 -11.35 4.26 28.17
N ASN A 796 -12.35 4.24 27.30
CA ASN A 796 -13.37 3.19 27.35
C ASN A 796 -13.42 2.53 25.96
N ALA A 797 -13.10 1.23 25.89
CA ALA A 797 -12.98 0.49 24.63
C ALA A 797 -14.32 0.36 23.88
N GLU A 798 -15.44 0.72 24.53
CA GLU A 798 -16.79 0.62 24.00
C GLU A 798 -17.42 1.98 23.63
N ALA A 799 -16.73 3.12 23.80
CA ALA A 799 -17.27 4.45 23.51
C ALA A 799 -16.80 5.02 22.16
N GLN A 800 -17.75 5.63 21.43
CA GLN A 800 -17.73 5.94 19.99
C GLN A 800 -16.68 6.97 19.49
N TRP A 801 -16.15 6.67 18.29
CA TRP A 801 -15.61 7.55 17.21
C TRP A 801 -14.44 8.54 17.44
N PRO A 802 -13.35 8.47 16.62
CA PRO A 802 -12.26 9.46 16.61
C PRO A 802 -12.57 10.78 15.86
N PHE A 803 -13.62 10.86 15.03
CA PHE A 803 -13.96 12.09 14.29
C PHE A 803 -14.44 13.26 15.14
N GLY A 804 -14.92 13.01 16.36
CA GLY A 804 -15.29 14.08 17.29
C GLY A 804 -14.09 14.95 17.69
N GLN A 805 -12.87 14.50 17.40
CA GLN A 805 -11.62 15.04 17.91
C GLN A 805 -10.90 15.97 16.93
N TYR A 806 -11.39 16.09 15.68
CA TYR A 806 -10.77 16.93 14.66
C TYR A 806 -11.46 18.28 14.54
N TRP A 807 -10.65 19.33 14.61
CA TRP A 807 -11.07 20.72 14.64
C TRP A 807 -10.39 21.49 13.53
N ARG A 808 -11.15 22.31 12.79
CA ARG A 808 -10.59 23.25 11.82
C ARG A 808 -10.49 24.65 12.40
N PHE A 809 -9.38 25.32 12.17
CA PHE A 809 -9.25 26.76 12.44
C PHE A 809 -9.51 27.54 11.15
N LEU A 810 -10.68 28.15 11.07
CA LEU A 810 -11.10 28.98 9.94
C LEU A 810 -10.83 30.44 10.29
N PRO A 811 -10.06 31.20 9.52
CA PRO A 811 -9.90 32.63 9.77
C PRO A 811 -11.28 33.32 9.75
N ALA A 812 -11.58 34.17 10.72
CA ALA A 812 -12.83 34.94 10.78
C ALA A 812 -12.81 36.16 9.84
N ILE A 813 -12.39 35.93 8.59
CA ILE A 813 -12.17 36.94 7.56
C ILE A 813 -13.47 37.21 6.80
N GLY A 814 -14.40 37.90 7.44
CA GLY A 814 -15.64 38.39 6.83
C GLY A 814 -15.67 39.91 6.76
N GLY A 815 -16.21 40.47 5.68
CA GLY A 815 -16.41 41.91 5.53
C GLY A 815 -15.67 42.53 4.35
N THR A 816 -15.57 43.86 4.36
CA THR A 816 -14.93 44.61 3.28
C THR A 816 -13.46 44.89 3.62
N TYR A 817 -12.56 44.58 2.69
CA TYR A 817 -11.11 44.69 2.85
C TYR A 817 -10.46 45.40 1.66
N TYR A 818 -9.33 46.05 1.93
CA TYR A 818 -8.29 46.28 0.94
C TYR A 818 -7.36 45.06 0.93
N ILE A 819 -7.10 44.49 -0.25
CA ILE A 819 -6.13 43.40 -0.44
C ILE A 819 -4.81 44.03 -0.90
N VAL A 820 -3.81 44.02 -0.03
CA VAL A 820 -2.53 44.73 -0.23
C VAL A 820 -1.44 43.72 -0.58
N SER A 821 -0.73 43.92 -1.68
CA SER A 821 0.42 43.08 -2.03
C SER A 821 1.57 43.31 -1.07
N LYS A 822 2.16 42.23 -0.57
CA LYS A 822 3.34 42.32 0.30
C LYS A 822 4.58 42.76 -0.48
N ALA A 823 4.75 42.30 -1.72
CA ALA A 823 5.88 42.66 -2.58
C ALA A 823 5.94 44.15 -2.92
N THR A 824 4.79 44.78 -3.20
CA THR A 824 4.76 46.17 -3.73
C THR A 824 4.13 47.19 -2.78
N GLY A 825 3.39 46.75 -1.75
CA GLY A 825 2.59 47.61 -0.88
C GLY A 825 1.35 48.23 -1.56
N GLN A 826 1.11 47.91 -2.84
CA GLN A 826 -0.03 48.39 -3.62
C GLN A 826 -1.29 47.57 -3.33
N ARG A 827 -2.46 48.17 -3.59
CA ARG A 827 -3.76 47.53 -3.39
C ARG A 827 -4.27 46.92 -4.68
N LEU A 828 -4.86 45.74 -4.57
CA LEU A 828 -5.63 45.14 -5.65
C LEU A 828 -6.86 46.01 -5.93
N ALA A 829 -7.06 46.37 -7.20
CA ALA A 829 -8.15 47.21 -7.65
C ALA A 829 -8.91 46.58 -8.82
N ALA A 830 -10.20 46.82 -8.86
CA ALA A 830 -11.12 46.36 -9.88
C ALA A 830 -11.72 47.54 -10.67
N SER A 831 -11.52 47.54 -11.98
CA SER A 831 -12.27 48.36 -12.94
C SER A 831 -13.12 47.44 -13.84
N ASP A 832 -14.05 48.01 -14.61
CA ASP A 832 -15.18 47.32 -15.29
C ASP A 832 -14.90 45.96 -15.96
N SER A 833 -13.65 45.70 -16.35
CA SER A 833 -13.16 44.40 -16.84
C SER A 833 -11.76 43.97 -16.36
N ASN A 834 -11.05 44.77 -15.56
CA ASN A 834 -9.65 44.54 -15.24
C ASN A 834 -9.38 44.46 -13.74
N ILE A 835 -8.44 43.59 -13.38
CA ILE A 835 -7.84 43.53 -12.05
C ILE A 835 -6.40 44.03 -12.17
N VAL A 836 -6.05 45.04 -11.37
CA VAL A 836 -4.73 45.70 -11.38
C VAL A 836 -4.22 45.95 -9.96
N GLN A 837 -2.94 46.29 -9.79
CA GLN A 837 -2.41 46.85 -8.54
C GLN A 837 -2.24 48.37 -8.69
N LEU A 838 -2.74 49.12 -7.71
CA LEU A 838 -2.65 50.58 -7.68
C LEU A 838 -2.13 51.07 -6.34
N ALA A 839 -1.50 52.25 -6.35
CA ALA A 839 -1.15 52.95 -5.10
C ALA A 839 -2.38 53.11 -4.20
N ALA A 840 -2.16 53.09 -2.89
CA ALA A 840 -3.26 53.08 -1.93
C ALA A 840 -4.11 54.36 -2.04
N ALA A 841 -5.39 54.19 -2.34
CA ALA A 841 -6.40 55.23 -2.35
C ALA A 841 -7.67 54.71 -1.65
N ASP A 842 -8.40 55.58 -0.96
CA ASP A 842 -9.68 55.19 -0.37
C ASP A 842 -10.81 55.37 -1.38
N VAL A 843 -10.93 54.40 -2.29
CA VAL A 843 -11.94 54.37 -3.36
C VAL A 843 -12.54 52.98 -3.46
N ASP A 844 -13.80 52.89 -3.88
CA ASP A 844 -14.52 51.61 -3.96
C ASP A 844 -13.87 50.61 -4.92
N ALA A 845 -13.16 51.11 -5.94
CA ALA A 845 -12.37 50.28 -6.85
C ALA A 845 -11.31 49.43 -6.13
N GLN A 846 -10.85 49.81 -4.94
CA GLN A 846 -9.86 49.06 -4.14
C GLN A 846 -10.48 48.25 -2.99
N LYS A 847 -11.81 48.28 -2.85
CA LYS A 847 -12.53 47.59 -1.78
C LYS A 847 -13.10 46.27 -2.30
N TRP A 848 -12.87 45.21 -1.53
CA TRP A 848 -13.29 43.85 -1.84
C TRP A 848 -14.12 43.29 -0.69
N GLN A 849 -15.32 42.81 -0.98
CA GLN A 849 -16.11 42.01 -0.08
C GLN A 849 -15.54 40.59 -0.05
N VAL A 850 -15.10 40.14 1.13
CA VAL A 850 -14.71 38.75 1.38
C VAL A 850 -15.83 38.08 2.16
N SER A 851 -16.36 36.99 1.61
CA SER A 851 -17.44 36.21 2.21
C SER A 851 -16.98 34.76 2.40
N VAL A 852 -17.06 34.26 3.63
CA VAL A 852 -16.65 32.90 3.99
C VAL A 852 -17.82 31.95 3.75
N ASN A 853 -17.56 30.83 3.08
CA ASN A 853 -18.45 29.69 2.98
C ASN A 853 -18.29 28.82 4.23
N GLU A 854 -19.32 28.81 5.06
CA GLU A 854 -19.30 28.18 6.37
C GLU A 854 -19.27 26.64 6.32
N SER A 855 -19.60 26.04 5.18
CA SER A 855 -19.63 24.58 5.01
C SER A 855 -18.25 23.96 4.75
N ASN A 856 -17.34 24.71 4.13
CA ASN A 856 -16.04 24.21 3.67
C ASN A 856 -14.87 25.17 3.95
N GLY A 857 -15.13 26.37 4.47
CA GLY A 857 -14.10 27.36 4.83
C GLY A 857 -13.53 28.16 3.66
N SER A 858 -14.01 27.93 2.42
CA SER A 858 -13.57 28.72 1.27
C SER A 858 -14.15 30.13 1.31
N CYS A 859 -13.54 31.06 0.59
CA CYS A 859 -13.97 32.45 0.55
C CYS A 859 -14.25 32.88 -0.90
N SER A 860 -15.32 33.63 -1.12
CA SER A 860 -15.47 34.42 -2.35
C SER A 860 -14.89 35.83 -2.15
N ILE A 861 -14.37 36.41 -3.22
CA ILE A 861 -13.76 37.74 -3.22
C ILE A 861 -14.47 38.56 -4.31
N VAL A 862 -15.35 39.47 -3.89
CA VAL A 862 -16.22 40.25 -4.79
C VAL A 862 -15.84 41.73 -4.72
N SER A 863 -15.66 42.37 -5.87
CA SER A 863 -15.38 43.80 -5.91
C SER A 863 -16.59 44.61 -5.46
N ILE A 864 -16.39 45.60 -4.58
CA ILE A 864 -17.44 46.55 -4.20
C ILE A 864 -17.80 47.47 -5.38
N ASN A 865 -16.83 47.84 -6.21
CA ASN A 865 -17.04 48.73 -7.35
C ASN A 865 -17.84 48.06 -8.47
N THR A 866 -17.41 46.88 -8.91
CA THR A 866 -17.99 46.22 -10.10
C THR A 866 -19.05 45.18 -9.77
N GLN A 867 -19.19 44.79 -8.49
CA GLN A 867 -20.06 43.70 -8.02
C GLN A 867 -19.74 42.33 -8.66
N LYS A 868 -18.55 42.17 -9.24
CA LYS A 868 -18.05 40.94 -9.86
C LYS A 868 -17.07 40.19 -8.95
N SER A 869 -17.07 38.87 -9.04
CA SER A 869 -16.13 38.00 -8.30
C SER A 869 -14.79 37.90 -9.01
N LEU A 870 -13.74 37.72 -8.22
CA LEU A 870 -12.49 37.16 -8.70
C LEU A 870 -12.74 35.72 -9.19
N ASP A 871 -12.27 35.39 -10.39
CA ASP A 871 -12.58 34.15 -11.10
C ASP A 871 -11.34 33.64 -11.85
N VAL A 872 -10.98 32.37 -11.66
CA VAL A 872 -9.95 31.71 -12.47
C VAL A 872 -10.57 31.26 -13.79
N ILE A 873 -10.12 31.86 -14.90
CA ILE A 873 -10.67 31.59 -16.24
C ILE A 873 -10.64 30.08 -16.53
N HIS A 874 -11.74 29.55 -17.05
CA HIS A 874 -11.90 28.16 -17.52
C HIS A 874 -11.50 27.09 -16.49
N ARG A 875 -11.51 27.42 -15.19
CA ARG A 875 -11.07 26.50 -14.13
C ARG A 875 -9.61 26.05 -14.33
N GLY A 876 -8.75 26.96 -14.79
CA GLY A 876 -7.35 26.68 -15.07
C GLY A 876 -6.63 26.02 -13.89
N MET A 877 -5.93 24.92 -14.16
CA MET A 877 -5.22 24.09 -13.17
C MET A 877 -3.70 24.16 -13.28
N VAL A 878 -3.19 25.05 -14.14
CA VAL A 878 -1.76 25.17 -14.46
C VAL A 878 -1.24 26.55 -14.10
N ASP A 879 0.06 26.64 -13.88
CA ASP A 879 0.76 27.90 -13.63
C ASP A 879 0.46 28.93 -14.73
N ASP A 880 0.38 30.21 -14.34
CA ASP A 880 0.02 31.35 -15.20
C ASP A 880 -1.43 31.35 -15.71
N SER A 881 -2.32 30.51 -15.19
CA SER A 881 -3.76 30.61 -15.52
C SER A 881 -4.30 32.00 -15.14
N PRO A 882 -5.01 32.71 -16.05
CA PRO A 882 -5.45 34.08 -15.79
C PRO A 882 -6.57 34.18 -14.75
N VAL A 883 -6.56 35.28 -14.00
CA VAL A 883 -7.63 35.64 -13.06
C VAL A 883 -8.35 36.90 -13.53
N VAL A 884 -9.68 36.85 -13.57
CA VAL A 884 -10.54 37.92 -14.11
C VAL A 884 -11.65 38.30 -13.14
N LEU A 885 -12.38 39.37 -13.48
CA LEU A 885 -13.66 39.71 -12.88
C LEU A 885 -14.79 39.06 -13.68
N TRP A 886 -15.61 38.26 -13.01
CA TRP A 886 -16.76 37.61 -13.61
C TRP A 886 -18.03 37.76 -12.75
N GLU A 887 -19.19 37.55 -13.37
CA GLU A 887 -20.46 37.50 -12.65
C GLU A 887 -20.38 36.51 -11.48
N VAL A 888 -20.98 36.87 -10.34
CA VAL A 888 -20.96 36.04 -9.14
C VAL A 888 -21.84 34.81 -9.40
N THR A 889 -21.20 33.67 -9.63
CA THR A 889 -21.88 32.37 -9.86
C THR A 889 -21.73 31.41 -8.69
N GLY A 890 -20.75 31.66 -7.81
CA GLY A 890 -20.42 30.77 -6.70
C GLY A 890 -19.71 29.47 -7.13
N GLY A 891 -19.28 29.38 -8.39
CA GLY A 891 -18.51 28.25 -8.92
C GLY A 891 -17.20 28.04 -8.16
N SER A 892 -16.67 26.82 -8.18
CA SER A 892 -15.43 26.43 -7.49
C SER A 892 -14.20 27.23 -7.91
N ASN A 893 -14.19 27.76 -9.14
CA ASN A 893 -13.16 28.66 -9.68
C ASN A 893 -13.28 30.11 -9.18
N GLN A 894 -14.34 30.44 -8.42
CA GLN A 894 -14.55 31.71 -7.71
C GLN A 894 -14.34 31.58 -6.19
N GLN A 895 -13.88 30.41 -5.74
CA GLN A 895 -13.66 30.12 -4.33
C GLN A 895 -12.17 30.05 -4.03
N PHE A 896 -11.75 30.67 -2.93
CA PHE A 896 -10.35 30.78 -2.53
C PHE A 896 -10.15 30.43 -1.05
N ASN A 897 -9.07 29.75 -0.73
CA ASN A 897 -8.62 29.52 0.65
C ASN A 897 -7.57 30.58 1.02
N PHE A 898 -7.75 31.23 2.16
CA PHE A 898 -6.74 32.13 2.72
C PHE A 898 -5.82 31.35 3.66
N ILE A 899 -4.55 31.23 3.29
CA ILE A 899 -3.53 30.51 4.08
C ILE A 899 -2.56 31.53 4.68
N LEU A 900 -2.55 31.67 6.01
CA LEU A 900 -1.70 32.64 6.70
C LEU A 900 -0.21 32.25 6.56
N ARG A 901 0.62 33.22 6.18
CA ARG A 901 2.07 33.05 5.94
C ARG A 901 2.85 33.01 7.26
N PRO A 902 4.11 32.49 7.23
CA PRO A 902 5.00 32.45 8.39
C PRO A 902 5.20 33.76 9.15
N ASP A 903 5.01 34.90 8.48
CA ASP A 903 5.13 36.23 9.09
C ASP A 903 3.95 36.62 10.00
N GLY A 904 2.88 35.81 10.01
CA GLY A 904 1.67 36.03 10.81
C GLY A 904 0.89 37.31 10.45
N LYS A 905 1.13 37.90 9.29
CA LYS A 905 0.51 39.15 8.85
C LYS A 905 -0.07 39.10 7.44
N SER A 906 0.47 38.24 6.57
CA SER A 906 0.05 38.11 5.17
C SER A 906 -0.52 36.73 4.87
N TYR A 907 -1.28 36.62 3.78
CA TYR A 907 -1.97 35.40 3.36
C TYR A 907 -1.56 35.01 1.94
N ALA A 908 -1.43 33.71 1.70
CA ALA A 908 -1.64 33.13 0.37
C ALA A 908 -3.14 33.12 0.08
N ILE A 909 -3.55 33.49 -1.13
CA ILE A 909 -4.93 33.35 -1.60
C ILE A 909 -4.93 32.21 -2.62
N ILE A 910 -5.35 31.01 -2.22
CA ILE A 910 -5.24 29.78 -3.02
C ILE A 910 -6.57 29.45 -3.67
N GLY A 911 -6.64 29.24 -4.98
CA GLY A 911 -7.86 28.79 -5.64
C GLY A 911 -8.30 27.41 -5.13
N VAL A 912 -9.57 27.25 -4.75
CA VAL A 912 -10.09 25.97 -4.22
C VAL A 912 -10.06 24.88 -5.28
N GLU A 913 -10.43 25.22 -6.52
CA GLU A 913 -10.41 24.28 -7.64
C GLU A 913 -8.99 23.99 -8.11
N SER A 914 -8.15 25.03 -8.25
CA SER A 914 -6.81 24.90 -8.81
C SER A 914 -5.74 24.42 -7.84
N GLY A 915 -5.88 24.71 -6.54
CA GLY A 915 -4.82 24.53 -5.55
C GLY A 915 -3.62 25.47 -5.73
N LEU A 916 -3.71 26.47 -6.61
CA LEU A 916 -2.63 27.40 -6.95
C LEU A 916 -2.85 28.78 -6.32
N ALA A 917 -1.76 29.48 -5.99
CA ALA A 917 -1.75 30.77 -5.32
C ALA A 917 -1.96 31.94 -6.29
N LEU A 918 -2.83 32.87 -5.92
CA LEU A 918 -2.97 34.18 -6.56
C LEU A 918 -1.62 34.91 -6.51
N THR A 919 -1.08 35.17 -7.69
CA THR A 919 0.24 35.71 -7.90
C THR A 919 0.13 36.99 -8.72
N MET A 920 0.85 38.02 -8.30
CA MET A 920 1.07 39.22 -9.09
C MET A 920 2.58 39.43 -9.24
N LYS A 921 3.15 38.88 -10.32
CA LYS A 921 4.57 39.04 -10.66
C LYS A 921 4.90 40.53 -10.79
N ASN A 922 6.07 40.92 -10.31
CA ASN A 922 6.51 42.32 -10.31
C ASN A 922 6.48 42.91 -11.73
N GLY A 923 5.58 43.86 -11.99
CA GLY A 923 5.37 44.48 -13.31
C GLY A 923 4.28 43.86 -14.20
N ALA A 924 3.56 42.83 -13.75
CA ALA A 924 2.44 42.24 -14.49
C ALA A 924 1.18 43.14 -14.43
N ALA A 925 0.46 43.22 -15.56
CA ALA A 925 -0.76 44.01 -15.66
C ALA A 925 -1.99 43.34 -15.02
N HIS A 926 -1.99 42.01 -14.88
CA HIS A 926 -3.12 41.21 -14.39
C HIS A 926 -2.65 40.05 -13.50
N PRO A 927 -3.48 39.66 -12.51
CA PRO A 927 -3.16 38.52 -11.66
C PRO A 927 -3.30 37.19 -12.39
N THR A 928 -2.45 36.25 -12.02
CA THR A 928 -2.54 34.84 -12.41
C THR A 928 -2.55 33.96 -11.17
N ILE A 929 -2.75 32.66 -11.35
CA ILE A 929 -2.47 31.66 -10.33
C ILE A 929 -1.20 30.89 -10.66
N TRP A 930 -0.41 30.55 -9.64
CA TRP A 930 0.85 29.83 -9.77
C TRP A 930 1.07 28.95 -8.55
N LYS A 931 1.82 27.86 -8.69
CA LYS A 931 2.24 26.99 -7.59
C LYS A 931 2.75 27.80 -6.39
N ASP A 932 2.19 27.52 -5.21
CA ASP A 932 2.58 28.26 -4.01
C ASP A 932 4.04 28.00 -3.63
N ALA A 933 4.85 29.04 -3.66
CA ALA A 933 6.27 29.06 -3.31
C ALA A 933 6.53 29.92 -2.07
N ALA A 934 5.49 30.45 -1.42
CA ALA A 934 5.56 31.32 -0.24
C ALA A 934 6.42 32.59 -0.44
N THR A 935 6.43 33.13 -1.66
CA THR A 935 7.14 34.36 -2.02
C THR A 935 6.30 35.61 -1.73
N ASP A 936 6.92 36.78 -1.69
CA ASP A 936 6.24 38.04 -1.36
C ASP A 936 5.24 38.48 -2.45
N ASP A 937 5.43 38.09 -3.70
CA ASP A 937 4.51 38.32 -4.83
C ASP A 937 3.29 37.40 -4.84
N GLN A 938 3.30 36.39 -3.96
CA GLN A 938 2.19 35.48 -3.65
C GLN A 938 1.59 35.72 -2.26
N SER A 939 1.96 36.84 -1.62
CA SER A 939 1.60 37.14 -0.25
C SER A 939 0.82 38.46 -0.16
N TRP A 940 -0.33 38.40 0.52
CA TRP A 940 -1.34 39.45 0.52
C TRP A 940 -1.76 39.82 1.94
N ILE A 941 -1.71 41.11 2.28
CA ILE A 941 -2.16 41.64 3.57
C ILE A 941 -3.61 42.09 3.41
N LEU A 942 -4.51 41.56 4.24
CA LEU A 942 -5.89 42.03 4.33
C LEU A 942 -5.97 43.19 5.31
N LYS A 943 -6.36 44.38 4.84
CA LYS A 943 -6.63 45.55 5.68
C LYS A 943 -8.13 45.84 5.64
N LYS A 944 -8.81 45.62 6.77
CA LYS A 944 -10.25 45.89 6.89
C LYS A 944 -10.55 47.36 6.59
N VAL A 945 -11.63 47.60 5.85
CA VAL A 945 -12.12 48.96 5.51
C VAL A 945 -12.74 49.60 6.74
#